data_AF-A0A7G6E0J2-F1
#
_entry.id   AF-A0A7G6E0J2-F1
#
_cell.length_a   1.000
_cell.length_b   1.000
_cell.length_c   1.000
_cell.angle_alpha   90.00
_cell.angle_beta   90.00
_cell.angle_gamma   90.00
#
_symmetry.space_group_name_H-M   'P 1'
#
loop_
_entity.id
_entity.type
_entity.pdbx_description
1 polymer ?
#
loop_
_entity_poly.entity_id
_entity_poly.type
_entity_poly.pdbx_seq_one_letter_code
_entity_poly.pdbx_strand_id
1 'polypeptide(L)'
;MKIIVAEHAGFCFGVKRAIEMAEDAAIKGQVFSLGPLIHNPQEIRRLGERGVETLADHELPENSQVLIRTHGVGPTVYEKLGQGNSIIIDATCPYVQKAQRLAKEAWEEEFQVIILGDKNHPEVKSIKEWTNNHALVVAGAHDLEGLPLARKVAVLAQTTEKEEKFKDLVEYLQERVPHVKVLNTICSATRQRQDAVKELAKIADIMVVVGGKESSNTRKLWEICEKAGVPSYLVEDAAEVKPEWFRNKKTAGIAAGASTPQWIIEEVIKTMEEIKIGATEHNEANFTDMNGDFNLKNIQVGEVIKGTVVKIANDEVLVDIGGKSEGIIPATELAYRRVADPKTMFSVGQEIMVEVLKEDKEGNIILSRKRALADEALAKLEEAKKNNAVITAPVIEVVKGGLLVDVGIRGFVPASQVERTFVDDLSKYLHQELRLKVIELDKEKKKAVLSQRVLLEEEYREKKNATWANIAEGQTRKGIVKRLTNYGAFVDIGGVEGLLHVSEMGWGRISHPSQVVKEGDEIEVYILKLDREKEKVSLGLKQLIKSPWEAAKEKYAVGMVVQGKVVRIAPFGAFVELEPGVDGLIHISQLANKRVNKVEDVVTVGQKIQAKIIDFDPDNKRISLSLKDVVSETEKNEFKEYLEQQQEETGTTIGDVLKEKEEN
;
A
#
# COMPACT_ATOMS: atom_id res chain seq x y z
N MET A 1 5.95 -42.76 -3.90
CA MET A 1 6.92 -41.65 -4.00
C MET A 1 6.24 -40.33 -3.61
N LYS A 2 6.87 -39.51 -2.77
CA LYS A 2 6.45 -38.15 -2.41
C LYS A 2 7.20 -37.15 -3.30
N ILE A 3 6.47 -36.26 -3.96
CA ILE A 3 7.04 -35.20 -4.81
C ILE A 3 7.07 -33.92 -3.96
N ILE A 4 8.21 -33.23 -3.94
CA ILE A 4 8.40 -31.98 -3.20
C ILE A 4 9.00 -30.96 -4.16
N VAL A 5 8.33 -29.84 -4.35
CA VAL A 5 8.82 -28.73 -5.18
C VAL A 5 9.57 -27.74 -4.29
N ALA A 6 10.70 -27.23 -4.76
CA ALA A 6 11.45 -26.18 -4.07
C ALA A 6 10.59 -24.90 -3.94
N GLU A 7 10.66 -24.24 -2.78
CA GLU A 7 9.82 -23.07 -2.45
C GLU A 7 9.93 -21.90 -3.45
N HIS A 8 11.07 -21.79 -4.15
CA HIS A 8 11.33 -20.74 -5.14
C HIS A 8 11.51 -21.28 -6.57
N ALA A 9 10.78 -22.34 -6.92
CA ALA A 9 10.77 -22.91 -8.26
C ALA A 9 10.06 -21.99 -9.28
N GLY A 10 10.62 -21.88 -10.48
CA GLY A 10 10.01 -21.18 -11.62
C GLY A 10 10.40 -19.71 -11.73
N PHE A 11 9.58 -18.96 -12.48
CA PHE A 11 9.83 -17.56 -12.79
C PHE A 11 10.14 -16.71 -11.55
N CYS A 12 11.20 -15.91 -11.62
CA CYS A 12 11.42 -14.89 -10.60
C CYS A 12 10.34 -13.79 -10.71
N PHE A 13 10.15 -13.04 -9.63
CA PHE A 13 9.19 -11.94 -9.58
C PHE A 13 9.29 -10.97 -10.76
N GLY A 14 10.51 -10.57 -11.15
CA GLY A 14 10.74 -9.66 -12.27
C GLY A 14 10.30 -10.25 -13.61
N VAL A 15 10.54 -11.54 -13.83
CA VAL A 15 10.11 -12.26 -15.03
C VAL A 15 8.59 -12.43 -15.07
N LYS A 16 7.99 -12.84 -13.95
CA LYS A 16 6.53 -13.01 -13.84
C LYS A 16 5.79 -11.72 -14.20
N ARG A 17 6.22 -10.59 -13.62
CA ARG A 17 5.70 -9.25 -13.94
C ARG A 17 5.86 -8.91 -15.42
N ALA A 18 7.01 -9.20 -16.01
CA ALA A 18 7.25 -8.88 -17.41
C ALA A 18 6.38 -9.69 -18.38
N ILE A 19 6.13 -10.96 -18.06
CA ILE A 19 5.23 -11.81 -18.85
C ILE A 19 3.79 -11.33 -18.69
N GLU A 20 3.32 -11.06 -17.48
CA GLU A 20 1.97 -10.50 -17.24
C GLU A 20 1.75 -9.19 -18.02
N MET A 21 2.73 -8.29 -18.00
CA MET A 21 2.68 -7.04 -18.77
C MET A 21 2.67 -7.27 -20.29
N ALA A 22 3.45 -8.24 -20.78
CA ALA A 22 3.47 -8.59 -22.19
C ALA A 22 2.12 -9.19 -22.64
N GLU A 23 1.53 -10.07 -21.82
CA GLU A 23 0.25 -10.69 -22.09
C GLU A 23 -0.91 -9.66 -22.08
N ASP A 24 -0.94 -8.76 -21.09
CA ASP A 24 -1.95 -7.69 -21.00
C ASP A 24 -1.87 -6.70 -22.17
N ALA A 25 -0.66 -6.44 -22.64
CA ALA A 25 -0.40 -5.59 -23.79
C ALA A 25 -0.82 -6.25 -25.10
N ALA A 26 -0.55 -7.56 -25.23
CA ALA A 26 -0.89 -8.35 -26.39
C ALA A 26 -2.41 -8.45 -26.63
N ILE A 27 -3.22 -8.39 -25.56
CA ILE A 27 -4.68 -8.31 -25.67
C ILE A 27 -5.13 -7.04 -26.42
N LYS A 28 -4.37 -5.95 -26.30
CA LYS A 28 -4.72 -4.63 -26.89
C LYS A 28 -4.21 -4.46 -28.32
N GLY A 29 -3.35 -5.36 -28.80
CA GLY A 29 -2.77 -5.31 -30.14
C GLY A 29 -1.36 -5.91 -30.17
N GLN A 30 -0.72 -5.87 -31.35
CA GLN A 30 0.63 -6.40 -31.53
C GLN A 30 1.65 -5.62 -30.67
N VAL A 31 2.52 -6.37 -29.99
CA VAL A 31 3.56 -5.84 -29.09
C VAL A 31 4.92 -6.27 -29.62
N PHE A 32 5.86 -5.34 -29.66
CA PHE A 32 7.23 -5.60 -30.07
C PHE A 32 8.17 -5.49 -28.87
N SER A 33 8.80 -6.59 -28.48
CA SER A 33 9.80 -6.64 -27.42
C SER A 33 11.19 -6.32 -27.95
N LEU A 34 11.92 -5.44 -27.25
CA LEU A 34 13.33 -5.15 -27.52
C LEU A 34 14.22 -6.28 -26.98
N GLY A 35 14.47 -7.26 -27.86
CA GLY A 35 15.15 -8.50 -27.52
C GLY A 35 14.26 -9.48 -26.74
N PRO A 36 14.77 -10.71 -26.47
CA PRO A 36 13.99 -11.73 -25.80
C PRO A 36 13.66 -11.30 -24.36
N LEU A 37 12.37 -11.39 -24.02
CA LEU A 37 11.83 -11.12 -22.68
C LEU A 37 12.49 -11.99 -21.60
N ILE A 38 12.68 -13.26 -21.94
CA ILE A 38 13.36 -14.26 -21.12
C ILE A 38 14.16 -15.22 -21.98
N HIS A 39 15.13 -15.91 -21.38
CA HIS A 39 15.93 -16.94 -22.05
C HIS A 39 15.24 -18.31 -21.99
N ASN A 40 14.03 -18.41 -22.56
CA ASN A 40 13.32 -19.68 -22.72
C ASN A 40 12.64 -19.74 -24.11
N PRO A 41 13.13 -20.59 -25.03
CA PRO A 41 12.59 -20.68 -26.39
C PRO A 41 11.11 -21.09 -26.46
N GLN A 42 10.64 -21.97 -25.57
CA GLN A 42 9.24 -22.40 -25.56
C GLN A 42 8.31 -21.25 -25.19
N GLU A 43 8.70 -20.46 -24.18
CA GLU A 43 7.92 -19.31 -23.76
C GLU A 43 7.94 -18.18 -24.79
N ILE A 44 9.08 -17.94 -25.46
CA ILE A 44 9.16 -16.97 -26.57
C ILE A 44 8.19 -17.36 -27.69
N ARG A 45 8.12 -18.65 -28.07
CA ARG A 45 7.16 -19.12 -29.08
C ARG A 45 5.71 -18.91 -28.64
N ARG A 46 5.37 -19.26 -27.40
CA ARG A 46 4.03 -19.06 -26.81
C ARG A 46 3.62 -17.59 -26.82
N LEU A 47 4.54 -16.68 -26.48
CA LEU A 47 4.30 -15.24 -26.50
C LEU A 47 4.17 -14.72 -27.94
N GLY A 48 4.95 -15.25 -28.88
CA GLY A 48 4.83 -14.96 -30.31
C GLY A 48 3.44 -15.30 -30.88
N GLU A 49 2.93 -16.49 -30.58
CA GLU A 49 1.57 -16.91 -30.97
C GLU A 49 0.47 -16.02 -30.40
N ARG A 50 0.73 -15.35 -29.28
CA ARG A 50 -0.18 -14.42 -28.62
C ARG A 50 -0.03 -12.97 -29.09
N GLY A 51 0.87 -12.68 -30.03
CA GLY A 51 1.06 -11.35 -30.61
C GLY A 51 2.22 -10.53 -30.02
N VAL A 52 3.14 -11.17 -29.29
CA VAL A 52 4.38 -10.54 -28.79
C VAL A 52 5.57 -10.95 -29.66
N GLU A 53 5.99 -10.07 -30.55
CA GLU A 53 7.11 -10.31 -31.46
C GLU A 53 8.41 -9.80 -30.85
N THR A 54 9.50 -10.57 -30.98
CA THR A 54 10.82 -10.16 -30.49
C THR A 54 11.63 -9.54 -31.62
N LEU A 55 12.01 -8.27 -31.48
CA LEU A 55 12.84 -7.55 -32.44
C LEU A 55 14.31 -7.55 -32.03
N ALA A 56 15.20 -7.65 -33.01
CA ALA A 56 16.64 -7.50 -32.83
C ALA A 56 17.04 -6.02 -32.89
N ASP A 57 16.91 -5.30 -31.76
CA ASP A 57 17.42 -3.95 -31.40
C ASP A 57 17.35 -2.77 -32.41
N HIS A 58 16.92 -2.89 -33.68
CA HIS A 58 17.27 -1.87 -34.70
C HIS A 58 16.14 -1.44 -35.66
N GLU A 59 14.96 -2.06 -35.64
CA GLU A 59 13.83 -1.65 -36.49
C GLU A 59 12.54 -1.58 -35.70
N LEU A 60 12.24 -0.41 -35.13
CA LEU A 60 10.98 -0.16 -34.44
C LEU A 60 9.92 0.27 -35.45
N PRO A 61 8.80 -0.45 -35.60
CA PRO A 61 7.69 0.01 -36.43
C PRO A 61 7.03 1.26 -35.83
N GLU A 62 6.74 2.26 -36.66
CA GLU A 62 6.04 3.49 -36.25
C GLU A 62 4.63 3.17 -35.72
N ASN A 63 4.19 3.89 -34.67
CA ASN A 63 2.88 3.70 -34.01
C ASN A 63 2.64 2.29 -33.44
N SER A 64 3.64 1.67 -32.83
CA SER A 64 3.54 0.34 -32.24
C SER A 64 3.66 0.34 -30.71
N GLN A 65 3.19 -0.74 -30.07
CA GLN A 65 3.44 -0.98 -28.65
C GLN A 65 4.83 -1.59 -28.49
N VAL A 66 5.71 -0.91 -27.76
CA VAL A 66 7.10 -1.34 -27.57
C VAL A 66 7.30 -1.76 -26.13
N LEU A 67 7.74 -3.00 -25.94
CA LEU A 67 8.00 -3.58 -24.64
C LEU A 67 9.50 -3.60 -24.33
N ILE A 68 9.87 -3.01 -23.20
CA ILE A 68 11.23 -3.02 -22.67
C ILE A 68 11.40 -4.25 -21.79
N ARG A 69 12.37 -5.10 -22.11
CA ARG A 69 12.66 -6.34 -21.36
C ARG A 69 13.12 -6.10 -19.92
N THR A 70 13.13 -7.16 -19.12
CA THR A 70 13.49 -7.16 -17.69
C THR A 70 14.86 -6.57 -17.35
N HIS A 71 15.83 -6.63 -18.27
CA HIS A 71 17.17 -6.05 -18.13
C HIS A 71 17.23 -4.52 -18.34
N GLY A 72 16.14 -3.92 -18.80
CA GLY A 72 16.06 -2.51 -19.11
C GLY A 72 16.88 -2.08 -20.31
N VAL A 73 16.81 -0.79 -20.60
CA VAL A 73 17.55 -0.11 -21.68
C VAL A 73 18.20 1.16 -21.13
N GLY A 74 19.12 1.75 -21.89
CA GLY A 74 19.71 3.03 -21.52
C GLY A 74 18.79 4.23 -21.83
N PRO A 75 19.13 5.42 -21.32
CA PRO A 75 18.31 6.63 -21.48
C PRO A 75 18.10 7.03 -22.96
N THR A 76 19.08 6.75 -23.83
CA THR A 76 19.02 7.06 -25.26
C THR A 76 17.87 6.32 -25.97
N VAL A 77 17.55 5.10 -25.53
CA VAL A 77 16.44 4.31 -26.08
C VAL A 77 15.10 4.89 -25.64
N TYR A 78 14.98 5.33 -24.38
CA TYR A 78 13.77 6.04 -23.91
C TYR A 78 13.54 7.34 -24.67
N GLU A 79 14.60 8.10 -24.97
CA GLU A 79 14.51 9.33 -25.77
C GLU A 79 14.06 9.06 -27.20
N LYS A 80 14.64 8.05 -27.87
CA LYS A 80 14.22 7.64 -29.22
C LYS A 80 12.77 7.18 -29.26
N LEU A 81 12.34 6.41 -28.26
CA LEU A 81 10.96 5.93 -28.16
C LEU A 81 9.98 7.07 -27.86
N GLY A 82 10.38 8.05 -27.04
CA GLY A 82 9.56 9.22 -26.71
C GLY A 82 9.43 10.25 -27.85
N GLN A 83 10.32 10.21 -28.84
CA GLN A 83 10.19 11.02 -30.07
C GLN A 83 9.18 10.44 -31.06
N GLY A 84 8.83 9.15 -30.94
CA GLY A 84 7.80 8.50 -31.74
C GLY A 84 6.43 8.48 -31.06
N ASN A 85 5.37 8.24 -31.83
CA ASN A 85 4.00 8.01 -31.32
C ASN A 85 3.80 6.59 -30.75
N SER A 86 4.86 5.95 -30.23
CA SER A 86 4.84 4.57 -29.76
C SER A 86 4.41 4.48 -28.30
N ILE A 87 3.67 3.44 -27.94
CA ILE A 87 3.27 3.19 -26.54
C ILE A 87 4.37 2.37 -25.87
N ILE A 88 5.02 2.94 -24.86
CA ILE A 88 6.12 2.29 -24.15
C ILE A 88 5.58 1.48 -22.96
N ILE A 89 5.94 0.20 -22.91
CA ILE A 89 5.61 -0.72 -21.83
C ILE A 89 6.91 -1.14 -21.15
N ASP A 90 7.18 -0.55 -19.99
CA ASP A 90 8.42 -0.79 -19.26
C ASP A 90 8.32 -1.98 -18.30
N ALA A 91 8.76 -3.15 -18.78
CA ALA A 91 8.84 -4.37 -17.99
C ALA A 91 10.21 -4.56 -17.30
N THR A 92 11.02 -3.51 -17.19
CA THR A 92 12.30 -3.56 -16.46
C THR A 92 12.09 -4.01 -15.02
N CYS A 93 12.95 -4.91 -14.55
CA CYS A 93 12.90 -5.41 -13.18
C CYS A 93 13.15 -4.26 -12.17
N PRO A 94 12.37 -4.13 -11.09
CA PRO A 94 12.58 -3.06 -10.10
C PRO A 94 13.98 -3.05 -9.46
N TYR A 95 14.63 -4.22 -9.33
CA TYR A 95 16.02 -4.30 -8.86
C TYR A 95 17.01 -3.69 -9.87
N VAL A 96 16.76 -3.89 -11.16
CA VAL A 96 17.56 -3.31 -12.24
C VAL A 96 17.31 -1.80 -12.33
N GLN A 97 16.06 -1.36 -12.24
CA GLN A 97 15.72 0.08 -12.18
C GLN A 97 16.41 0.77 -10.99
N LYS A 98 16.45 0.10 -9.83
CA LYS A 98 17.20 0.58 -8.66
C LYS A 98 18.70 0.70 -8.97
N ALA A 99 19.29 -0.30 -9.62
CA ALA A 99 20.71 -0.27 -10.00
C ALA A 99 21.02 0.87 -11.01
N GLN A 100 20.19 1.05 -12.03
CA GLN A 100 20.29 2.15 -12.99
C GLN A 100 20.21 3.51 -12.30
N ARG A 101 19.22 3.70 -11.42
CA ARG A 101 19.04 4.95 -10.66
C ARG A 101 20.23 5.23 -9.75
N LEU A 102 20.70 4.23 -9.00
CA LEU A 102 21.85 4.38 -8.11
C LEU A 102 23.14 4.69 -8.89
N ALA A 103 23.33 4.09 -10.06
CA ALA A 103 24.46 4.39 -10.93
C ALA A 103 24.38 5.83 -11.46
N LYS A 104 23.20 6.28 -11.88
CA LYS A 104 22.96 7.67 -12.30
C LYS A 104 23.22 8.67 -11.16
N GLU A 105 22.64 8.45 -9.99
CA GLU A 105 22.83 9.31 -8.80
C GLU A 105 24.30 9.38 -8.41
N ALA A 106 25.02 8.25 -8.39
CA ALA A 106 26.45 8.24 -8.10
C ALA A 106 27.28 9.02 -9.13
N TRP A 107 26.91 8.91 -10.41
CA TRP A 107 27.55 9.67 -11.48
C TRP A 107 27.29 11.18 -11.36
N GLU A 108 26.06 11.59 -11.05
CA GLU A 108 25.68 12.99 -10.82
C GLU A 108 26.36 13.59 -9.57
N GLU A 109 26.67 12.77 -8.57
CA GLU A 109 27.46 13.14 -7.39
C GLU A 109 28.99 13.14 -7.63
N GLU A 110 29.45 13.03 -8.88
CA GLU A 110 30.87 12.99 -9.30
C GLU A 110 31.67 11.80 -8.76
N PHE A 111 31.00 10.68 -8.44
CA PHE A 111 31.72 9.43 -8.14
C PHE A 111 32.13 8.72 -9.42
N GLN A 112 33.34 8.15 -9.43
CA GLN A 112 33.70 7.17 -10.45
C GLN A 112 32.92 5.88 -10.19
N VAL A 113 32.07 5.49 -11.14
CA VAL A 113 31.18 4.34 -11.01
C VAL A 113 31.89 3.07 -11.51
N ILE A 114 31.95 2.05 -10.67
CA ILE A 114 32.46 0.72 -10.98
C ILE A 114 31.31 -0.28 -10.89
N ILE A 115 31.11 -1.09 -11.93
CA ILE A 115 30.08 -2.10 -12.01
C ILE A 115 30.76 -3.47 -12.08
N LEU A 116 30.53 -4.30 -11.06
CA LEU A 116 30.94 -5.70 -11.06
C LEU A 116 29.94 -6.53 -11.87
N GLY A 117 30.38 -7.14 -12.97
CA GLY A 117 29.54 -8.01 -13.79
C GLY A 117 30.13 -8.26 -15.18
N ASP A 118 29.36 -8.91 -16.05
CA ASP A 118 29.77 -9.16 -17.43
C ASP A 118 29.50 -7.94 -18.32
N LYS A 119 30.55 -7.40 -18.94
CA LYS A 119 30.50 -6.28 -19.90
C LYS A 119 29.54 -6.52 -21.08
N ASN A 120 29.31 -7.78 -21.44
CA ASN A 120 28.42 -8.14 -22.54
C ASN A 120 26.97 -8.30 -22.11
N HIS A 121 26.69 -8.35 -20.80
CA HIS A 121 25.36 -8.59 -20.27
C HIS A 121 24.44 -7.36 -20.52
N PRO A 122 23.20 -7.58 -21.03
CA PRO A 122 22.25 -6.49 -21.28
C PRO A 122 22.02 -5.54 -20.11
N GLU A 123 21.89 -6.08 -18.90
CA GLU A 123 21.70 -5.29 -17.67
C GLU A 123 22.86 -4.33 -17.42
N VAL A 124 24.10 -4.82 -17.58
CA VAL A 124 25.31 -4.04 -17.31
C VAL A 124 25.50 -2.96 -18.37
N LYS A 125 25.21 -3.27 -19.63
CA LYS A 125 25.19 -2.28 -20.72
C LYS A 125 24.19 -1.16 -20.43
N SER A 126 22.97 -1.54 -20.03
CA SER A 126 21.95 -0.58 -19.63
C SER A 126 22.45 0.32 -18.50
N ILE A 127 22.92 -0.25 -17.37
CA ILE A 127 23.41 0.54 -16.22
C ILE A 127 24.57 1.47 -16.64
N LYS A 128 25.49 0.99 -17.49
CA LYS A 128 26.60 1.80 -18.00
C LYS A 128 26.10 2.99 -18.83
N GLU A 129 25.10 2.81 -19.67
CA GLU A 129 24.52 3.92 -20.45
C GLU A 129 23.89 5.00 -19.56
N TRP A 130 23.30 4.64 -18.42
CA TRP A 130 22.78 5.59 -17.42
C TRP A 130 23.85 6.47 -16.75
N THR A 131 25.13 6.12 -16.93
CA THR A 131 26.30 6.92 -16.51
C THR A 131 26.96 7.67 -17.68
N ASN A 132 26.23 7.89 -18.77
CA ASN A 132 26.77 8.42 -20.03
C ASN A 132 27.96 7.60 -20.56
N ASN A 133 27.95 6.27 -20.34
CA ASN A 133 29.03 5.34 -20.69
C ASN A 133 30.37 5.52 -19.95
N HIS A 134 30.41 6.28 -18.85
CA HIS A 134 31.63 6.51 -18.08
C HIS A 134 31.91 5.44 -17.01
N ALA A 135 30.92 4.61 -16.65
CA ALA A 135 31.14 3.52 -15.70
C ALA A 135 32.15 2.49 -16.21
N LEU A 136 33.04 2.05 -15.31
CA LEU A 136 33.98 0.96 -15.54
C LEU A 136 33.32 -0.37 -15.19
N VAL A 137 33.32 -1.31 -16.12
CA VAL A 137 32.80 -2.66 -15.88
C VAL A 137 33.95 -3.61 -15.65
N VAL A 138 33.90 -4.37 -14.55
CA VAL A 138 34.93 -5.33 -14.15
C VAL A 138 34.31 -6.68 -13.82
N ALA A 139 35.02 -7.77 -14.11
CA ALA A 139 34.61 -9.12 -13.73
C ALA A 139 35.15 -9.52 -12.33
N GLY A 140 36.15 -8.81 -11.82
CA GLY A 140 36.72 -8.99 -10.48
C GLY A 140 37.76 -7.93 -10.11
N ALA A 141 38.35 -8.04 -8.91
CA ALA A 141 39.32 -7.07 -8.39
C ALA A 141 40.59 -6.94 -9.24
N HIS A 142 41.01 -8.03 -9.90
CA HIS A 142 42.19 -8.03 -10.78
C HIS A 142 42.07 -7.09 -11.97
N ASP A 143 40.85 -6.87 -12.48
CA ASP A 143 40.64 -5.98 -13.62
C ASP A 143 40.87 -4.49 -13.25
N LEU A 144 40.93 -4.18 -11.95
CA LEU A 144 41.25 -2.85 -11.45
C LEU A 144 42.75 -2.63 -11.24
N GLU A 145 43.59 -3.66 -11.39
CA GLU A 145 45.04 -3.53 -11.28
C GLU A 145 45.59 -2.68 -12.43
N GLY A 146 46.14 -1.50 -12.13
CA GLY A 146 46.71 -0.59 -13.12
C GLY A 146 45.74 0.42 -13.73
N LEU A 147 44.46 0.41 -13.35
CA LEU A 147 43.50 1.43 -13.76
C LEU A 147 43.53 2.65 -12.81
N PRO A 148 43.39 3.89 -13.35
CA PRO A 148 43.32 5.08 -12.51
C PRO A 148 42.00 5.09 -11.71
N LEU A 149 42.14 4.96 -10.38
CA LEU A 149 41.04 5.10 -9.43
C LEU A 149 40.95 6.56 -8.95
N ALA A 150 39.75 7.12 -9.01
CA ALA A 150 39.44 8.43 -8.48
C ALA A 150 39.43 8.42 -6.94
N ARG A 151 39.45 9.61 -6.33
CA ARG A 151 39.33 9.75 -4.86
C ARG A 151 37.97 9.31 -4.31
N LYS A 152 36.93 9.42 -5.13
CA LYS A 152 35.54 9.04 -4.82
C LYS A 152 35.11 7.96 -5.80
N VAL A 153 34.84 6.77 -5.29
CA VAL A 153 34.41 5.62 -6.10
C VAL A 153 33.08 5.10 -5.58
N ALA A 154 32.16 4.82 -6.48
CA ALA A 154 30.92 4.12 -6.18
C ALA A 154 30.96 2.74 -6.83
N VAL A 155 30.62 1.69 -6.09
CA VAL A 155 30.68 0.32 -6.57
C VAL A 155 29.29 -0.33 -6.54
N LEU A 156 28.87 -0.86 -7.68
CA LEU A 156 27.62 -1.59 -7.90
C LEU A 156 27.92 -2.98 -8.44
N ALA A 157 26.92 -3.86 -8.42
CA ALA A 157 27.01 -5.19 -9.01
C ALA A 157 25.81 -5.51 -9.91
N GLN A 158 26.04 -6.34 -10.91
CA GLN A 158 24.97 -6.99 -11.66
C GLN A 158 24.08 -7.79 -10.70
N THR A 159 22.76 -7.76 -10.90
CA THR A 159 21.79 -8.35 -9.98
C THR A 159 21.98 -9.87 -9.77
N THR A 160 22.61 -10.55 -10.73
CA THR A 160 22.91 -11.99 -10.69
C THR A 160 24.32 -12.35 -10.20
N GLU A 161 25.15 -11.37 -9.82
CA GLU A 161 26.53 -11.61 -9.39
C GLU A 161 26.59 -12.18 -7.96
N LYS A 162 27.74 -12.78 -7.58
CA LYS A 162 27.94 -13.38 -6.27
C LYS A 162 28.29 -12.34 -5.20
N GLU A 163 27.68 -12.46 -4.02
CA GLU A 163 27.98 -11.62 -2.86
C GLU A 163 29.45 -11.71 -2.43
N GLU A 164 30.07 -12.89 -2.49
CA GLU A 164 31.48 -13.11 -2.13
C GLU A 164 32.41 -12.24 -3.00
N LYS A 165 32.28 -12.34 -4.32
CA LYS A 165 33.06 -11.52 -5.26
C LYS A 165 32.86 -10.02 -5.07
N PHE A 166 31.63 -9.61 -4.73
CA PHE A 166 31.33 -8.21 -4.46
C PHE A 166 32.01 -7.71 -3.18
N LYS A 167 32.05 -8.53 -2.13
CA LYS A 167 32.81 -8.23 -0.90
C LYS A 167 34.30 -8.12 -1.19
N ASP A 168 34.87 -9.08 -1.91
CA ASP A 168 36.30 -9.06 -2.28
C ASP A 168 36.66 -7.77 -3.04
N LEU A 169 35.80 -7.33 -3.97
CA LEU A 169 35.98 -6.08 -4.71
C LEU A 169 35.89 -4.84 -3.80
N VAL A 170 34.91 -4.82 -2.90
CA VAL A 170 34.71 -3.72 -1.95
C VAL A 170 35.91 -3.59 -1.02
N GLU A 171 36.41 -4.69 -0.47
CA GLU A 171 37.61 -4.73 0.38
C GLU A 171 38.83 -4.19 -0.38
N TYR A 172 39.06 -4.69 -1.60
CA TYR A 172 40.13 -4.20 -2.47
C TYR A 172 40.06 -2.68 -2.75
N LEU A 173 38.85 -2.15 -2.94
CA LEU A 173 38.64 -0.71 -3.17
C LEU A 173 38.83 0.11 -1.89
N GLN A 174 38.37 -0.37 -0.75
CA GLN A 174 38.48 0.33 0.54
C GLN A 174 39.94 0.49 0.99
N GLU A 175 40.82 -0.45 0.65
CA GLU A 175 42.25 -0.34 0.94
C GLU A 175 42.96 0.72 0.09
N ARG A 176 42.42 1.07 -1.08
CA ARG A 176 43.11 1.91 -2.09
C ARG A 176 42.47 3.27 -2.32
N VAL A 177 41.21 3.44 -1.93
CA VAL A 177 40.41 4.65 -2.22
C VAL A 177 39.87 5.24 -0.91
N PRO A 178 40.03 6.57 -0.68
CA PRO A 178 39.63 7.19 0.59
C PRO A 178 38.11 7.27 0.79
N HIS A 179 37.33 7.32 -0.29
CA HIS A 179 35.87 7.38 -0.23
C HIS A 179 35.23 6.37 -1.18
N VAL A 180 34.76 5.26 -0.62
CA VAL A 180 34.04 4.20 -1.35
C VAL A 180 32.57 4.18 -0.95
N LYS A 181 31.67 4.46 -1.91
CA LYS A 181 30.23 4.32 -1.75
C LYS A 181 29.82 2.91 -2.21
N VAL A 182 29.48 2.04 -1.27
CA VAL A 182 29.07 0.66 -1.56
C VAL A 182 27.57 0.62 -1.83
N LEU A 183 27.20 0.27 -3.07
CA LEU A 183 25.82 0.21 -3.53
C LEU A 183 25.49 -1.24 -3.90
N ASN A 184 25.13 -2.05 -2.90
CA ASN A 184 24.78 -3.44 -3.14
C ASN A 184 23.45 -3.56 -3.91
N THR A 185 23.55 -3.93 -5.17
CA THR A 185 22.44 -4.12 -6.12
C THR A 185 22.16 -5.58 -6.44
N ILE A 186 22.82 -6.53 -5.76
CA ILE A 186 22.62 -7.97 -5.97
C ILE A 186 21.22 -8.37 -5.51
N CYS A 187 20.52 -9.14 -6.34
CA CYS A 187 19.19 -9.64 -6.02
C CYS A 187 19.25 -10.93 -5.19
N SER A 188 18.50 -11.00 -4.09
CA SER A 188 18.46 -12.18 -3.22
C SER A 188 17.79 -13.40 -3.86
N ALA A 189 17.03 -13.23 -4.95
CA ALA A 189 16.22 -14.29 -5.55
C ALA A 189 17.06 -15.50 -6.02
N THR A 190 18.26 -15.26 -6.55
CA THR A 190 19.16 -16.34 -6.98
C THR A 190 19.68 -17.13 -5.78
N ARG A 191 20.08 -16.45 -4.71
CA ARG A 191 20.56 -17.07 -3.47
C ARG A 191 19.46 -17.87 -2.77
N GLN A 192 18.28 -17.28 -2.59
CA GLN A 192 17.13 -17.95 -1.98
C GLN A 192 16.78 -19.24 -2.73
N ARG A 193 16.80 -19.23 -4.07
CA ARG A 193 16.57 -20.43 -4.88
C ARG A 193 17.65 -21.49 -4.67
N GLN A 194 18.92 -21.09 -4.64
CA GLN A 194 20.03 -22.01 -4.36
C GLN A 194 19.92 -22.63 -2.96
N ASP A 195 19.58 -21.84 -1.95
CA ASP A 195 19.45 -22.30 -0.57
C ASP A 195 18.24 -23.23 -0.41
N ALA A 196 17.10 -22.92 -1.05
CA ALA A 196 15.95 -23.82 -1.11
C ALA A 196 16.29 -25.17 -1.76
N VAL A 197 17.09 -25.17 -2.83
CA VAL A 197 17.56 -26.40 -3.49
C VAL A 197 18.53 -27.18 -2.59
N LYS A 198 19.42 -26.50 -1.85
CA LYS A 198 20.31 -27.17 -0.88
C LYS A 198 19.51 -27.88 0.21
N GLU A 199 18.51 -27.21 0.79
CA GLU A 199 17.69 -27.81 1.84
C GLU A 199 16.84 -28.97 1.30
N LEU A 200 16.30 -28.83 0.08
CA LEU A 200 15.55 -29.89 -0.57
C LEU A 200 16.42 -31.11 -0.91
N ALA A 201 17.66 -30.89 -1.36
CA ALA A 201 18.61 -31.95 -1.65
C ALA A 201 18.94 -32.78 -0.40
N LYS A 202 18.90 -32.21 0.81
CA LYS A 202 19.15 -32.98 2.05
C LYS A 202 18.07 -34.03 2.35
N ILE A 203 16.85 -33.84 1.85
CA ILE A 203 15.69 -34.68 2.17
C ILE A 203 15.17 -35.51 0.98
N ALA A 204 15.64 -35.23 -0.23
CA ALA A 204 15.21 -35.91 -1.45
C ALA A 204 16.17 -37.05 -1.83
N ASP A 205 15.62 -38.18 -2.31
CA ASP A 205 16.42 -39.32 -2.79
C ASP A 205 16.87 -39.16 -4.26
N ILE A 206 16.24 -38.21 -4.96
CA ILE A 206 16.47 -37.84 -6.34
C ILE A 206 16.03 -36.39 -6.56
N MET A 207 16.78 -35.64 -7.37
CA MET A 207 16.46 -34.27 -7.76
C MET A 207 16.22 -34.16 -9.27
N VAL A 208 15.15 -33.48 -9.66
CA VAL A 208 14.88 -33.11 -11.04
C VAL A 208 14.97 -31.59 -11.14
N VAL A 209 15.90 -31.09 -11.94
CA VAL A 209 16.12 -29.66 -12.17
C VAL A 209 15.53 -29.29 -13.53
N VAL A 210 14.51 -28.45 -13.54
CA VAL A 210 13.75 -28.07 -14.74
C VAL A 210 14.21 -26.71 -15.27
N GLY A 211 14.65 -26.67 -16.51
CA GLY A 211 14.94 -25.44 -17.23
C GLY A 211 15.99 -25.61 -18.32
N GLY A 212 16.21 -24.56 -19.11
CA GLY A 212 17.12 -24.58 -20.25
C GLY A 212 18.54 -25.01 -19.87
N LYS A 213 19.13 -25.94 -20.63
CA LYS A 213 20.50 -26.45 -20.49
C LYS A 213 21.56 -25.38 -20.74
N GLU A 214 21.20 -24.33 -21.46
CA GLU A 214 22.06 -23.16 -21.69
C GLU A 214 22.02 -22.13 -20.56
N SER A 215 21.07 -22.23 -19.64
CA SER A 215 20.93 -21.28 -18.51
C SER A 215 21.99 -21.53 -17.45
N SER A 216 22.87 -20.56 -17.24
CA SER A 216 23.87 -20.55 -16.16
C SER A 216 23.23 -20.78 -14.79
N ASN A 217 22.06 -20.16 -14.54
CA ASN A 217 21.33 -20.33 -13.28
C ASN A 217 20.82 -21.75 -13.10
N THR A 218 20.26 -22.36 -14.16
CA THR A 218 19.73 -23.73 -14.07
C THR A 218 20.85 -24.74 -13.85
N ARG A 219 21.98 -24.62 -14.58
CA ARG A 219 23.17 -25.45 -14.34
C ARG A 219 23.68 -25.32 -12.92
N LYS A 220 23.67 -24.11 -12.35
CA LYS A 220 24.12 -23.90 -10.97
C LYS A 220 23.27 -24.65 -9.94
N LEU A 221 21.96 -24.70 -10.13
CA LEU A 221 21.07 -25.48 -9.25
C LEU A 221 21.37 -26.97 -9.38
N TRP A 222 21.63 -27.45 -10.59
CA TRP A 222 22.04 -28.84 -10.82
C TRP A 222 23.38 -29.19 -10.17
N GLU A 223 24.41 -28.34 -10.32
CA GLU A 223 25.71 -28.50 -9.64
C GLU A 223 25.57 -28.55 -8.11
N ILE A 224 24.63 -27.79 -7.54
CA ILE A 224 24.35 -27.80 -6.09
C ILE A 224 23.80 -29.16 -5.67
N CYS A 225 22.89 -29.74 -6.45
CA CYS A 225 22.36 -31.08 -6.20
C CYS A 225 23.45 -32.15 -6.31
N GLU A 226 24.31 -32.08 -7.32
CA GLU A 226 25.43 -33.01 -7.48
C GLU A 226 26.42 -32.93 -6.31
N LYS A 227 26.77 -31.71 -5.87
CA LYS A 227 27.65 -31.51 -4.71
C LYS A 227 27.04 -32.00 -3.41
N ALA A 228 25.71 -32.05 -3.30
CA ALA A 228 25.01 -32.64 -2.16
C ALA A 228 25.03 -34.18 -2.18
N GLY A 229 25.51 -34.81 -3.26
CA GLY A 229 25.59 -36.27 -3.40
C GLY A 229 24.27 -36.93 -3.77
N VAL A 230 23.28 -36.16 -4.24
CA VAL A 230 21.96 -36.67 -4.64
C VAL A 230 21.94 -36.91 -6.14
N PRO A 231 21.41 -38.05 -6.63
CA PRO A 231 21.20 -38.25 -8.06
C PRO A 231 20.34 -37.11 -8.63
N SER A 232 20.89 -36.33 -9.56
CA SER A 232 20.23 -35.15 -10.10
C SER A 232 20.19 -35.14 -11.63
N TYR A 233 19.01 -34.89 -12.18
CA TYR A 233 18.77 -34.85 -13.63
C TYR A 233 18.35 -33.45 -14.05
N LEU A 234 18.94 -32.95 -15.13
CA LEU A 234 18.58 -31.69 -15.76
C LEU A 234 17.65 -31.99 -16.94
N VAL A 235 16.44 -31.45 -16.90
CA VAL A 235 15.41 -31.64 -17.92
C VAL A 235 14.90 -30.29 -18.45
N GLU A 236 14.65 -30.20 -19.75
CA GLU A 236 14.01 -29.02 -20.35
C GLU A 236 12.49 -29.14 -20.43
N ASP A 237 11.97 -30.35 -20.61
CA ASP A 237 10.56 -30.67 -20.77
C ASP A 237 10.16 -31.95 -20.02
N ALA A 238 8.85 -32.21 -19.96
CA ALA A 238 8.30 -33.39 -19.30
C ALA A 238 8.59 -34.71 -20.06
N ALA A 239 8.89 -34.67 -21.36
CA ALA A 239 9.19 -35.86 -22.15
C ALA A 239 10.60 -36.40 -21.86
N GLU A 240 11.52 -35.56 -21.39
CA GLU A 240 12.85 -36.00 -20.94
C GLU A 240 12.82 -36.78 -19.61
N VAL A 241 11.70 -36.75 -18.88
CA VAL A 241 11.54 -37.41 -17.59
C VAL A 241 11.38 -38.93 -17.77
N LYS A 242 12.35 -39.71 -17.30
CA LYS A 242 12.32 -41.17 -17.43
C LYS A 242 11.78 -41.88 -16.18
N PRO A 243 10.83 -42.82 -16.32
CA PRO A 243 10.31 -43.61 -15.20
C PRO A 243 11.38 -44.37 -14.40
N GLU A 244 12.46 -44.75 -15.08
CA GLU A 244 13.57 -45.53 -14.51
C GLU A 244 14.29 -44.80 -13.37
N TRP A 245 14.34 -43.46 -13.41
CA TRP A 245 15.02 -42.65 -12.40
C TRP A 245 14.38 -42.74 -11.02
N PHE A 246 13.08 -43.05 -10.99
CA PHE A 246 12.27 -43.03 -9.77
C PHE A 246 12.10 -44.42 -9.12
N ARG A 247 12.70 -45.47 -9.70
CA ARG A 247 12.63 -46.83 -9.15
C ARG A 247 13.30 -46.87 -7.77
N ASN A 248 12.59 -47.43 -6.78
CA ASN A 248 13.04 -47.57 -5.39
C ASN A 248 13.34 -46.24 -4.65
N LYS A 249 12.79 -45.11 -5.13
CA LYS A 249 12.94 -43.79 -4.49
C LYS A 249 11.68 -43.43 -3.69
N LYS A 250 11.86 -42.95 -2.45
CA LYS A 250 10.75 -42.56 -1.58
C LYS A 250 10.37 -41.09 -1.80
N THR A 251 11.37 -40.23 -2.00
CA THR A 251 11.19 -38.78 -2.16
C THR A 251 11.86 -38.27 -3.42
N ALA A 252 11.12 -37.53 -4.25
CA ALA A 252 11.66 -36.82 -5.41
C ALA A 252 11.51 -35.32 -5.21
N GLY A 253 12.62 -34.59 -5.34
CA GLY A 253 12.66 -33.14 -5.28
C GLY A 253 12.62 -32.53 -6.68
N ILE A 254 11.88 -31.44 -6.87
CA ILE A 254 11.84 -30.68 -8.11
C ILE A 254 12.37 -29.27 -7.85
N ALA A 255 13.36 -28.86 -8.62
CA ALA A 255 13.89 -27.51 -8.65
C ALA A 255 13.68 -26.92 -10.05
N ALA A 256 13.54 -25.60 -10.17
CA ALA A 256 13.40 -24.98 -11.48
C ALA A 256 14.13 -23.65 -11.56
N GLY A 257 14.70 -23.36 -12.73
CA GLY A 257 15.42 -22.14 -13.02
C GLY A 257 14.54 -20.88 -12.99
N ALA A 258 15.18 -19.71 -12.90
CA ALA A 258 14.51 -18.41 -12.82
C ALA A 258 13.72 -18.01 -14.08
N SER A 259 13.96 -18.70 -15.19
CA SER A 259 13.32 -18.49 -16.50
C SER A 259 12.50 -19.71 -16.93
N THR A 260 12.19 -20.61 -16.00
CA THR A 260 11.35 -21.78 -16.27
C THR A 260 9.88 -21.44 -15.98
N PRO A 261 8.99 -21.55 -16.97
CA PRO A 261 7.56 -21.35 -16.79
C PRO A 261 6.93 -22.34 -15.81
N GLN A 262 5.89 -21.87 -15.14
CA GLN A 262 5.13 -22.68 -14.17
C GLN A 262 4.47 -23.90 -14.84
N TRP A 263 3.94 -23.74 -16.05
CA TRP A 263 3.28 -24.82 -16.79
C TRP A 263 4.23 -25.99 -17.11
N ILE A 264 5.51 -25.73 -17.40
CA ILE A 264 6.51 -26.81 -17.61
C ILE A 264 6.73 -27.59 -16.31
N ILE A 265 6.79 -26.89 -15.17
CA ILE A 265 6.97 -27.52 -13.86
C ILE A 265 5.77 -28.41 -13.54
N GLU A 266 4.56 -27.93 -13.84
CA GLU A 266 3.31 -28.67 -13.65
C GLU A 266 3.21 -29.90 -14.56
N GLU A 267 3.64 -29.79 -15.82
CA GLU A 267 3.72 -30.94 -16.74
C GLU A 267 4.69 -32.00 -16.21
N VAL A 268 5.88 -31.60 -15.74
CA VAL A 268 6.85 -32.51 -15.13
C VAL A 268 6.27 -33.18 -13.89
N ILE A 269 5.58 -32.43 -13.01
CA ILE A 269 4.91 -32.98 -11.83
C ILE A 269 3.86 -34.01 -12.25
N LYS A 270 3.01 -33.67 -13.21
CA LYS A 270 1.95 -34.56 -13.71
C LYS A 270 2.53 -35.86 -14.27
N THR A 271 3.59 -35.78 -15.09
CA THR A 271 4.27 -36.97 -15.60
C THR A 271 4.86 -37.82 -14.47
N MET A 272 5.43 -37.20 -13.43
CA MET A 272 5.93 -37.91 -12.25
C MET A 272 4.82 -38.56 -11.41
N GLU A 273 3.63 -37.95 -11.36
CA GLU A 273 2.43 -38.53 -10.72
C GLU A 273 1.84 -39.69 -11.51
N GLU A 274 1.77 -39.59 -12.83
CA GLU A 274 1.34 -40.69 -13.72
C GLU A 274 2.26 -41.91 -13.58
N ILE A 275 3.57 -41.69 -13.51
CA ILE A 275 4.57 -42.75 -13.25
C ILE A 275 4.35 -43.42 -11.89
N LYS A 276 3.92 -42.65 -10.86
CA LYS A 276 3.57 -43.19 -9.54
C LYS A 276 2.34 -44.09 -9.62
N ILE A 277 1.31 -43.71 -10.37
CA ILE A 277 0.06 -44.48 -10.50
C ILE A 277 0.32 -45.81 -11.21
N GLY A 278 1.03 -45.81 -12.36
CA GLY A 278 1.35 -47.03 -13.12
C GLY A 278 2.22 -48.05 -12.38
N ALA A 279 2.97 -47.63 -11.35
CA ALA A 279 3.73 -48.54 -10.48
C ALA A 279 2.85 -49.23 -9.41
N THR A 280 1.65 -48.73 -9.16
CA THR A 280 0.73 -49.24 -8.11
C THR A 280 -0.21 -50.32 -8.66
N GLU A 281 -0.62 -50.21 -9.93
CA GLU A 281 -1.54 -51.16 -10.59
C GLU A 281 -0.95 -52.56 -10.76
N HIS A 282 0.37 -52.73 -10.72
CA HIS A 282 1.02 -54.05 -10.84
C HIS A 282 1.01 -54.90 -9.56
N ASN A 283 0.49 -54.40 -8.43
CA ASN A 283 0.49 -55.13 -7.16
C ASN A 283 -0.90 -55.58 -6.64
N GLU A 284 -2.00 -55.23 -7.31
CA GLU A 284 -3.37 -55.54 -6.83
C GLU A 284 -4.16 -56.54 -7.69
N ALA A 285 -3.51 -57.24 -8.62
CA ALA A 285 -4.16 -58.30 -9.39
C ALA A 285 -3.88 -59.68 -8.76
N ASN A 286 -4.52 -59.99 -7.64
CA ASN A 286 -4.92 -61.35 -7.24
C ASN A 286 -5.76 -61.29 -5.96
N PHE A 287 -6.81 -62.11 -5.90
CA PHE A 287 -7.86 -62.24 -4.88
C PHE A 287 -9.11 -61.38 -5.08
N THR A 288 -10.11 -61.93 -5.78
CA THR A 288 -11.32 -62.45 -5.13
C THR A 288 -12.16 -63.22 -6.14
N ASP A 289 -12.41 -64.50 -5.85
CA ASP A 289 -13.45 -65.31 -6.46
C ASP A 289 -14.39 -65.82 -5.35
N MET A 290 -15.69 -65.74 -5.62
CA MET A 290 -16.84 -66.51 -5.10
C MET A 290 -17.54 -66.19 -3.75
N ASN A 291 -18.88 -66.24 -3.87
CA ASN A 291 -19.99 -66.33 -2.89
C ASN A 291 -20.45 -64.99 -2.28
N GLY A 292 -21.73 -64.60 -2.24
CA GLY A 292 -23.03 -65.19 -2.54
C GLY A 292 -24.09 -64.35 -1.80
N ASP A 293 -25.24 -64.08 -2.42
CA ASP A 293 -26.27 -63.14 -1.97
C ASP A 293 -26.64 -63.20 -0.47
N PHE A 294 -26.32 -62.12 0.24
CA PHE A 294 -27.12 -61.60 1.35
C PHE A 294 -27.10 -60.07 1.28
N ASN A 295 -28.26 -59.46 1.04
CA ASN A 295 -28.48 -58.02 1.19
C ASN A 295 -28.43 -57.64 2.69
N LEU A 296 -27.23 -57.64 3.25
CA LEU A 296 -26.89 -56.91 4.45
C LEU A 296 -26.30 -55.59 3.99
N LYS A 297 -26.89 -54.46 4.39
CA LYS A 297 -26.24 -53.15 4.23
C LYS A 297 -24.91 -53.21 4.98
N ASN A 298 -23.84 -53.48 4.26
CA ASN A 298 -22.48 -53.41 4.76
C ASN A 298 -22.16 -51.93 4.90
N ILE A 299 -22.28 -51.43 6.13
CA ILE A 299 -21.90 -50.09 6.52
C ILE A 299 -20.38 -49.98 6.37
N GLN A 300 -19.90 -49.11 5.48
CA GLN A 300 -18.47 -48.91 5.25
C GLN A 300 -17.91 -47.81 6.16
N VAL A 301 -16.67 -47.97 6.62
CA VAL A 301 -15.95 -46.95 7.41
C VAL A 301 -15.77 -45.69 6.56
N GLY A 302 -16.27 -44.55 7.03
CA GLY A 302 -16.32 -43.27 6.31
C GLY A 302 -17.68 -42.92 5.68
N GLU A 303 -18.69 -43.78 5.79
CA GLU A 303 -20.03 -43.51 5.27
C GLU A 303 -20.84 -42.62 6.24
N VAL A 304 -21.55 -41.62 5.70
CA VAL A 304 -22.46 -40.75 6.46
C VAL A 304 -23.85 -41.35 6.48
N ILE A 305 -24.32 -41.76 7.65
CA ILE A 305 -25.58 -42.46 7.85
C ILE A 305 -26.50 -41.62 8.75
N LYS A 306 -27.80 -41.75 8.54
CA LYS A 306 -28.81 -41.18 9.45
C LYS A 306 -29.05 -42.17 10.59
N GLY A 307 -28.84 -41.72 11.82
CA GLY A 307 -29.09 -42.52 13.01
C GLY A 307 -30.03 -41.82 13.98
N THR A 308 -30.80 -42.60 14.73
CA THR A 308 -31.75 -42.09 15.74
C THR A 308 -31.13 -42.18 17.12
N VAL A 309 -31.14 -41.08 17.88
CA VAL A 309 -30.62 -41.08 19.25
C VAL A 309 -31.50 -41.95 20.15
N VAL A 310 -30.97 -43.08 20.63
CA VAL A 310 -31.70 -44.00 21.51
C VAL A 310 -31.48 -43.64 22.98
N LYS A 311 -30.27 -43.20 23.34
CA LYS A 311 -29.94 -42.89 24.73
C LYS A 311 -28.82 -41.85 24.82
N ILE A 312 -28.99 -40.89 25.73
CA ILE A 312 -28.02 -39.83 26.02
C ILE A 312 -27.46 -40.09 27.42
N ALA A 313 -26.19 -40.47 27.51
CA ALA A 313 -25.42 -40.51 28.75
C ALA A 313 -24.63 -39.20 28.93
N ASN A 314 -24.00 -39.01 30.10
CA ASN A 314 -23.30 -37.75 30.40
C ASN A 314 -22.05 -37.53 29.52
N ASP A 315 -21.40 -38.61 29.04
CA ASP A 315 -20.18 -38.54 28.23
C ASP A 315 -20.31 -39.21 26.84
N GLU A 316 -21.43 -39.88 26.55
CA GLU A 316 -21.62 -40.68 25.32
C GLU A 316 -23.10 -40.65 24.86
N VAL A 317 -23.33 -40.64 23.55
CA VAL A 317 -24.67 -40.71 22.95
C VAL A 317 -24.76 -41.98 22.10
N LEU A 318 -25.73 -42.82 22.42
CA LEU A 318 -26.06 -44.04 21.70
C LEU A 318 -27.05 -43.74 20.59
N VAL A 319 -26.71 -44.17 19.38
CA VAL A 319 -27.45 -43.88 18.16
C VAL A 319 -27.67 -45.17 17.39
N ASP A 320 -28.92 -45.44 17.04
CA ASP A 320 -29.28 -46.55 16.16
C ASP A 320 -29.12 -46.10 14.70
N ILE A 321 -28.19 -46.72 13.98
CA ILE A 321 -27.89 -46.47 12.57
C ILE A 321 -28.49 -47.53 11.63
N GLY A 322 -29.36 -48.42 12.13
CA GLY A 322 -30.00 -49.48 11.34
C GLY A 322 -29.06 -50.62 10.95
N GLY A 323 -27.94 -50.78 11.68
CA GLY A 323 -26.96 -51.86 11.53
C GLY A 323 -27.15 -52.99 12.56
N LYS A 324 -26.22 -53.96 12.59
CA LYS A 324 -26.22 -55.05 13.60
C LYS A 324 -25.87 -54.59 15.02
N SER A 325 -25.29 -53.39 15.18
CA SER A 325 -24.80 -52.85 16.44
C SER A 325 -25.19 -51.38 16.61
N GLU A 326 -25.37 -50.96 17.87
CA GLU A 326 -25.60 -49.56 18.23
C GLU A 326 -24.32 -48.74 18.04
N GLY A 327 -24.48 -47.50 17.58
CA GLY A 327 -23.37 -46.57 17.38
C GLY A 327 -23.15 -45.67 18.59
N ILE A 328 -21.89 -45.48 19.00
CA ILE A 328 -21.51 -44.63 20.13
C ILE A 328 -20.88 -43.35 19.61
N ILE A 329 -21.43 -42.19 19.99
CA ILE A 329 -20.81 -40.87 19.79
C ILE A 329 -20.25 -40.39 21.13
N PRO A 330 -18.92 -40.31 21.29
CA PRO A 330 -18.30 -39.67 22.46
C PRO A 330 -18.64 -38.18 22.53
N ALA A 331 -18.75 -37.61 23.73
CA ALA A 331 -19.10 -36.20 23.90
C ALA A 331 -18.11 -35.22 23.24
N THR A 332 -16.86 -35.65 23.06
CA THR A 332 -15.80 -34.91 22.34
C THR A 332 -16.03 -34.81 20.82
N GLU A 333 -16.90 -35.66 20.28
CA GLU A 333 -17.24 -35.77 18.85
C GLU A 333 -18.67 -35.26 18.52
N LEU A 334 -19.39 -34.71 19.52
CA LEU A 334 -20.73 -34.14 19.37
C LEU A 334 -20.73 -32.73 18.74
N ALA A 335 -19.78 -31.87 19.10
CA ALA A 335 -19.67 -30.48 18.61
C ALA A 335 -18.25 -29.92 18.75
N TYR A 336 -17.91 -28.86 18.01
CA TYR A 336 -16.63 -28.14 18.16
C TYR A 336 -16.56 -27.26 19.42
N ARG A 337 -17.73 -26.82 19.93
CA ARG A 337 -17.85 -26.11 21.22
C ARG A 337 -17.73 -27.12 22.35
N ARG A 338 -16.98 -26.80 23.43
CA ARG A 338 -17.13 -27.52 24.71
C ARG A 338 -18.56 -27.28 25.19
N VAL A 339 -19.43 -28.24 24.97
CA VAL A 339 -20.80 -28.23 25.51
C VAL A 339 -20.68 -28.67 26.96
N ALA A 340 -21.13 -27.83 27.89
CA ALA A 340 -21.07 -28.15 29.31
C ALA A 340 -22.02 -29.31 29.68
N ASP A 341 -23.10 -29.54 28.90
CA ASP A 341 -24.02 -30.66 29.09
C ASP A 341 -24.67 -31.14 27.77
N PRO A 342 -24.51 -32.42 27.37
CA PRO A 342 -25.14 -33.00 26.18
C PRO A 342 -26.69 -33.01 26.17
N LYS A 343 -27.32 -32.86 27.35
CA LYS A 343 -28.78 -32.91 27.53
C LYS A 343 -29.53 -31.68 27.01
N THR A 344 -28.86 -30.54 26.84
CA THR A 344 -29.50 -29.30 26.36
C THR A 344 -29.64 -29.23 24.84
N MET A 345 -29.03 -30.15 24.08
CA MET A 345 -28.96 -30.08 22.61
C MET A 345 -29.71 -31.18 21.87
N PHE A 346 -29.97 -32.32 22.51
CA PHE A 346 -30.58 -33.49 21.88
C PHE A 346 -31.72 -34.07 22.72
N SER A 347 -32.79 -34.50 22.04
CA SER A 347 -33.87 -35.28 22.65
C SER A 347 -33.76 -36.73 22.24
N VAL A 348 -34.08 -37.65 23.15
CA VAL A 348 -34.18 -39.09 22.83
C VAL A 348 -35.23 -39.27 21.72
N GLY A 349 -34.85 -39.90 20.61
CA GLY A 349 -35.66 -40.06 19.40
C GLY A 349 -35.35 -39.08 18.26
N GLN A 350 -34.36 -38.19 18.39
CA GLN A 350 -33.97 -37.26 17.34
C GLN A 350 -33.10 -37.95 16.26
N GLU A 351 -33.44 -37.74 15.00
CA GLU A 351 -32.61 -38.16 13.87
C GLU A 351 -31.38 -37.24 13.72
N ILE A 352 -30.20 -37.84 13.63
CA ILE A 352 -28.92 -37.14 13.49
C ILE A 352 -28.05 -37.82 12.42
N MET A 353 -27.34 -37.03 11.62
CA MET A 353 -26.38 -37.53 10.64
C MET A 353 -25.02 -37.75 11.30
N VAL A 354 -24.43 -38.92 11.07
CA VAL A 354 -23.25 -39.44 11.76
C VAL A 354 -22.34 -40.17 10.78
N GLU A 355 -21.03 -39.95 10.88
CA GLU A 355 -20.03 -40.67 10.06
C GLU A 355 -19.41 -41.82 10.86
N VAL A 356 -19.24 -42.97 10.21
CA VAL A 356 -18.65 -44.17 10.82
C VAL A 356 -17.13 -44.08 10.84
N LEU A 357 -16.53 -44.00 12.04
CA LEU A 357 -15.08 -43.85 12.21
C LEU A 357 -14.33 -45.19 12.24
N LYS A 358 -14.82 -46.13 13.05
CA LYS A 358 -14.20 -47.45 13.26
C LYS A 358 -15.15 -48.37 14.01
N GLU A 359 -14.94 -49.67 13.83
CA GLU A 359 -15.53 -50.72 14.65
C GLU A 359 -14.53 -51.09 15.77
N ASP A 360 -14.99 -51.11 17.02
CA ASP A 360 -14.15 -51.58 18.13
C ASP A 360 -14.16 -53.12 18.23
N LYS A 361 -13.22 -53.70 18.99
CA LYS A 361 -13.07 -55.17 19.13
C LYS A 361 -14.29 -55.89 19.74
N GLU A 362 -15.21 -55.14 20.32
CA GLU A 362 -16.46 -55.63 20.92
C GLU A 362 -17.68 -55.46 19.99
N GLY A 363 -17.49 -55.02 18.75
CA GLY A 363 -18.56 -54.90 17.75
C GLY A 363 -19.39 -53.62 17.83
N ASN A 364 -18.97 -52.62 18.61
CA ASN A 364 -19.61 -51.30 18.68
C ASN A 364 -19.06 -50.36 17.61
N ILE A 365 -19.93 -49.57 16.99
CA ILE A 365 -19.56 -48.65 15.90
C ILE A 365 -19.34 -47.25 16.47
N ILE A 366 -18.11 -46.72 16.36
CA ILE A 366 -17.82 -45.36 16.85
C ILE A 366 -18.17 -44.35 15.76
N LEU A 367 -18.98 -43.37 16.14
CA LEU A 367 -19.58 -42.39 15.26
C LEU A 367 -19.08 -40.97 15.57
N SER A 368 -18.90 -40.13 14.55
CA SER A 368 -18.60 -38.71 14.71
C SER A 368 -19.62 -37.83 14.00
N ARG A 369 -20.26 -36.93 14.76
CA ARG A 369 -21.14 -35.87 14.21
C ARG A 369 -20.32 -34.67 13.71
N LYS A 370 -19.16 -34.44 14.34
CA LYS A 370 -18.23 -33.35 14.04
C LYS A 370 -17.70 -33.37 12.61
N ARG A 371 -17.45 -34.56 12.05
CA ARG A 371 -16.99 -34.69 10.65
C ARG A 371 -18.13 -34.55 9.64
N ALA A 372 -19.30 -35.11 9.91
CA ALA A 372 -20.49 -34.94 9.09
C ALA A 372 -20.93 -33.47 8.97
N LEU A 373 -20.91 -32.71 10.08
CA LEU A 373 -21.17 -31.26 10.07
C LEU A 373 -20.08 -30.46 9.33
N ALA A 374 -18.83 -30.92 9.39
CA ALA A 374 -17.72 -30.26 8.70
C ALA A 374 -17.85 -30.38 7.18
N ASP A 375 -18.34 -31.51 6.68
CA ASP A 375 -18.53 -31.73 5.23
C ASP A 375 -19.74 -30.95 4.70
N GLU A 376 -20.83 -30.88 5.48
CA GLU A 376 -21.97 -30.00 5.16
C GLU A 376 -21.57 -28.52 5.17
N ALA A 377 -20.79 -28.10 6.17
CA ALA A 377 -20.26 -26.74 6.25
C ALA A 377 -19.30 -26.44 5.09
N LEU A 378 -18.48 -27.41 4.66
CA LEU A 378 -17.59 -27.26 3.50
C LEU A 378 -18.36 -27.01 2.21
N ALA A 379 -19.45 -27.76 1.99
CA ALA A 379 -20.33 -27.58 0.84
C ALA A 379 -20.99 -26.18 0.84
N LYS A 380 -21.50 -25.74 2.01
CA LYS A 380 -22.07 -24.38 2.17
C LYS A 380 -21.03 -23.27 1.98
N LEU A 381 -19.80 -23.48 2.44
CA LEU A 381 -18.70 -22.52 2.29
C LEU A 381 -18.22 -22.42 0.83
N GLU A 382 -18.28 -23.52 0.07
CA GLU A 382 -17.96 -23.53 -1.35
C GLU A 382 -19.00 -22.76 -2.18
N GLU A 383 -20.29 -22.92 -1.88
CA GLU A 383 -21.36 -22.12 -2.47
C GLU A 383 -21.24 -20.64 -2.08
N ALA A 384 -20.94 -20.35 -0.81
CA ALA A 384 -20.73 -18.98 -0.34
C ALA A 384 -19.54 -18.29 -1.02
N LYS A 385 -18.46 -19.03 -1.33
CA LYS A 385 -17.31 -18.50 -2.09
C LYS A 385 -17.70 -18.16 -3.53
N LYS A 386 -18.51 -18.99 -4.20
CA LYS A 386 -18.99 -18.71 -5.57
C LYS A 386 -19.93 -17.51 -5.62
N ASN A 387 -20.77 -17.34 -4.61
CA ASN A 387 -21.79 -16.29 -4.56
C ASN A 387 -21.36 -15.02 -3.80
N ASN A 388 -20.11 -14.95 -3.31
CA ASN A 388 -19.63 -13.87 -2.43
C ASN A 388 -20.56 -13.63 -1.21
N ALA A 389 -21.13 -14.69 -0.66
CA ALA A 389 -22.07 -14.59 0.46
C ALA A 389 -21.38 -14.25 1.77
N VAL A 390 -22.09 -13.50 2.64
CA VAL A 390 -21.62 -13.11 3.97
C VAL A 390 -21.98 -14.18 4.98
N ILE A 391 -21.00 -14.62 5.77
CA ILE A 391 -21.18 -15.64 6.80
C ILE A 391 -20.94 -15.01 8.16
N THR A 392 -21.83 -15.27 9.11
CA THR A 392 -21.67 -14.86 10.50
C THR A 392 -21.06 -16.00 11.30
N ALA A 393 -19.95 -15.73 12.00
CA ALA A 393 -19.28 -16.71 12.84
C ALA A 393 -18.76 -16.11 14.14
N PRO A 394 -18.93 -16.80 15.28
CA PRO A 394 -18.35 -16.38 16.55
C PRO A 394 -16.83 -16.63 16.59
N VAL A 395 -16.11 -15.71 17.23
CA VAL A 395 -14.69 -15.88 17.53
C VAL A 395 -14.51 -16.85 18.71
N ILE A 396 -13.74 -17.90 18.48
CA ILE A 396 -13.40 -18.94 19.47
C ILE A 396 -12.20 -18.49 20.30
N GLU A 397 -11.10 -18.11 19.64
CA GLU A 397 -9.81 -17.88 20.29
C GLU A 397 -8.96 -16.85 19.50
N VAL A 398 -8.10 -16.13 20.20
CA VAL A 398 -7.14 -15.19 19.62
C VAL A 398 -5.74 -15.83 19.61
N VAL A 399 -5.09 -15.84 18.45
CA VAL A 399 -3.70 -16.30 18.30
C VAL A 399 -2.78 -15.14 17.88
N LYS A 400 -1.47 -15.28 18.03
CA LYS A 400 -0.45 -14.23 17.77
C LYS A 400 -0.43 -13.65 16.34
N GLY A 401 -1.24 -14.18 15.42
CA GLY A 401 -1.35 -13.70 14.04
C GLY A 401 -2.79 -13.50 13.53
N GLY A 402 -3.82 -13.69 14.36
CA GLY A 402 -5.22 -13.61 13.91
C GLY A 402 -6.25 -14.17 14.89
N LEU A 403 -7.50 -14.26 14.43
CA LEU A 403 -8.65 -14.80 15.16
C LEU A 403 -9.02 -16.19 14.61
N LEU A 404 -9.29 -17.14 15.49
CA LEU A 404 -9.93 -18.41 15.14
C LEU A 404 -11.44 -18.27 15.28
N VAL A 405 -12.18 -18.59 14.23
CA VAL A 405 -13.64 -18.44 14.15
C VAL A 405 -14.29 -19.78 13.81
N ASP A 406 -15.50 -20.00 14.32
CA ASP A 406 -16.28 -21.22 14.04
C ASP A 406 -17.31 -20.95 12.94
N VAL A 407 -17.05 -21.45 11.73
CA VAL A 407 -18.01 -21.43 10.61
C VAL A 407 -18.62 -22.82 10.34
N GLY A 408 -18.52 -23.75 11.29
CA GLY A 408 -18.79 -25.19 11.10
C GLY A 408 -17.54 -26.00 10.76
N ILE A 409 -16.47 -25.32 10.34
CA ILE A 409 -15.08 -25.80 10.31
C ILE A 409 -14.17 -24.72 10.91
N ARG A 410 -12.90 -25.07 11.19
CA ARG A 410 -11.93 -24.11 11.74
C ARG A 410 -11.61 -23.02 10.73
N GLY A 411 -12.10 -21.81 10.98
CA GLY A 411 -11.80 -20.61 10.23
C GLY A 411 -10.65 -19.82 10.85
N PHE A 412 -9.75 -19.29 10.03
CA PHE A 412 -8.69 -18.39 10.46
C PHE A 412 -8.87 -17.01 9.80
N VAL A 413 -8.94 -15.97 10.61
CA VAL A 413 -8.99 -14.58 10.15
C VAL A 413 -7.66 -13.92 10.52
N PRO A 414 -6.79 -13.59 9.56
CA PRO A 414 -5.55 -12.86 9.84
C PRO A 414 -5.85 -11.51 10.51
N ALA A 415 -5.00 -11.06 11.44
CA ALA A 415 -5.20 -9.80 12.16
C ALA A 415 -5.39 -8.58 11.22
N SER A 416 -4.70 -8.56 10.08
CA SER A 416 -4.81 -7.52 9.05
C SER A 416 -6.10 -7.55 8.22
N GLN A 417 -6.94 -8.57 8.42
CA GLN A 417 -8.19 -8.80 7.69
C GLN A 417 -9.43 -8.69 8.59
N VAL A 418 -9.24 -8.36 9.88
CA VAL A 418 -10.32 -8.13 10.86
C VAL A 418 -10.86 -6.71 10.72
N GLU A 419 -9.97 -5.72 10.62
CA GLU A 419 -10.33 -4.31 10.56
C GLU A 419 -9.43 -3.55 9.58
N ARG A 420 -9.81 -2.32 9.20
CA ARG A 420 -9.06 -1.49 8.24
C ARG A 420 -7.76 -0.92 8.82
N THR A 421 -7.70 -0.78 10.14
CA THR A 421 -6.57 -0.22 10.88
C THR A 421 -5.89 -1.34 11.67
N PHE A 422 -4.59 -1.20 11.95
CA PHE A 422 -3.90 -2.13 12.83
C PHE A 422 -4.50 -2.03 14.24
N VAL A 423 -4.98 -3.16 14.78
CA VAL A 423 -5.54 -3.24 16.13
C VAL A 423 -4.53 -3.97 17.01
N ASP A 424 -3.98 -3.27 18.00
CA ASP A 424 -3.01 -3.85 18.93
C ASP A 424 -3.63 -4.87 19.90
N ASP A 425 -4.93 -4.75 20.21
CA ASP A 425 -5.66 -5.62 21.14
C ASP A 425 -6.84 -6.37 20.48
N LEU A 426 -6.55 -7.57 19.98
CA LEU A 426 -7.54 -8.50 19.40
C LEU A 426 -8.45 -9.18 20.45
N SER A 427 -8.14 -9.03 21.74
CA SER A 427 -8.88 -9.63 22.87
C SER A 427 -10.33 -9.13 23.00
N LYS A 428 -10.65 -7.98 22.40
CA LYS A 428 -11.99 -7.37 22.43
C LYS A 428 -13.02 -8.15 21.60
N TYR A 429 -12.56 -8.94 20.63
CA TYR A 429 -13.41 -9.69 19.71
C TYR A 429 -13.69 -11.12 20.19
N LEU A 430 -13.14 -11.54 21.33
CA LEU A 430 -13.41 -12.85 21.91
C LEU A 430 -14.92 -13.02 22.16
N HIS A 431 -15.52 -14.08 21.64
CA HIS A 431 -16.96 -14.38 21.73
C HIS A 431 -17.91 -13.42 20.98
N GLN A 432 -17.40 -12.49 20.16
CA GLN A 432 -18.25 -11.70 19.27
C GLN A 432 -18.54 -12.44 17.97
N GLU A 433 -19.72 -12.20 17.39
CA GLU A 433 -20.08 -12.68 16.05
C GLU A 433 -19.58 -11.70 14.98
N LEU A 434 -18.68 -12.17 14.12
CA LEU A 434 -18.13 -11.39 13.02
C LEU A 434 -18.79 -11.78 11.70
N ARG A 435 -19.05 -10.77 10.85
CA ARG A 435 -19.49 -10.95 9.46
C ARG A 435 -18.25 -11.11 8.58
N LEU A 436 -18.10 -12.27 7.94
CA LEU A 436 -16.90 -12.69 7.26
C LEU A 436 -17.21 -13.18 5.85
N LYS A 437 -16.29 -12.90 4.91
CA LYS A 437 -16.26 -13.50 3.58
C LYS A 437 -15.14 -14.52 3.49
N VAL A 438 -15.38 -15.61 2.78
CA VAL A 438 -14.38 -16.67 2.53
C VAL A 438 -13.41 -16.18 1.44
N ILE A 439 -12.13 -16.02 1.78
CA ILE A 439 -11.08 -15.74 0.79
C ILE A 439 -10.56 -17.06 0.23
N GLU A 440 -10.13 -17.94 1.14
CA GLU A 440 -9.44 -19.18 0.81
C GLU A 440 -10.08 -20.34 1.55
N LEU A 441 -10.12 -21.50 0.90
CA LEU A 441 -10.74 -22.69 1.45
C LEU A 441 -9.85 -23.87 1.08
N ASP A 442 -9.25 -24.48 2.10
CA ASP A 442 -8.40 -25.66 1.99
C ASP A 442 -9.26 -26.89 2.26
N LYS A 443 -9.59 -27.61 1.19
CA LYS A 443 -10.47 -28.81 1.21
C LYS A 443 -9.80 -29.99 1.91
N GLU A 444 -8.48 -30.11 1.85
CA GLU A 444 -7.75 -31.24 2.45
C GLU A 444 -7.61 -31.09 3.96
N LYS A 445 -7.36 -29.87 4.44
CA LYS A 445 -7.13 -29.61 5.88
C LYS A 445 -8.38 -29.15 6.62
N LYS A 446 -9.53 -29.04 5.95
CA LYS A 446 -10.80 -28.50 6.48
C LYS A 446 -10.58 -27.16 7.18
N LYS A 447 -9.87 -26.24 6.53
CA LYS A 447 -9.57 -24.89 7.02
C LYS A 447 -10.10 -23.84 6.04
N ALA A 448 -10.70 -22.78 6.56
CA ALA A 448 -11.10 -21.63 5.76
C ALA A 448 -10.34 -20.39 6.22
N VAL A 449 -9.81 -19.59 5.28
CA VAL A 449 -9.28 -18.26 5.55
C VAL A 449 -10.38 -17.25 5.24
N LEU A 450 -10.75 -16.47 6.24
CA LEU A 450 -11.89 -15.57 6.23
C LEU A 450 -11.41 -14.13 6.40
N SER A 451 -12.15 -13.16 5.86
CA SER A 451 -11.86 -11.74 6.01
C SER A 451 -13.12 -10.92 6.21
N GLN A 452 -13.04 -10.02 7.19
CA GLN A 452 -14.05 -9.00 7.47
C GLN A 452 -13.77 -7.71 6.68
N ARG A 453 -12.49 -7.43 6.38
CA ARG A 453 -12.04 -6.22 5.69
C ARG A 453 -12.72 -6.02 4.33
N VAL A 454 -12.95 -7.10 3.58
CA VAL A 454 -13.60 -7.04 2.26
C VAL A 454 -15.02 -6.44 2.35
N LEU A 455 -15.77 -6.75 3.41
CA LEU A 455 -17.11 -6.22 3.62
C LEU A 455 -17.09 -4.76 4.08
N LEU A 456 -16.19 -4.44 5.00
CA LEU A 456 -16.00 -3.06 5.47
C LEU A 456 -15.55 -2.14 4.33
N GLU A 457 -14.72 -2.64 3.40
CA GLU A 457 -14.30 -1.91 2.20
C GLU A 457 -15.45 -1.70 1.21
N GLU A 458 -16.32 -2.69 1.00
CA GLU A 458 -17.51 -2.56 0.16
C GLU A 458 -18.51 -1.55 0.75
N GLU A 459 -18.84 -1.64 2.04
CA GLU A 459 -19.72 -0.67 2.71
C GLU A 459 -19.11 0.75 2.67
N TYR A 460 -17.80 0.86 2.83
CA TYR A 460 -17.09 2.15 2.71
C TYR A 460 -17.11 2.67 1.27
N ARG A 461 -16.97 1.80 0.26
CA ARG A 461 -17.05 2.18 -1.16
C ARG A 461 -18.46 2.61 -1.54
N GLU A 462 -19.49 1.97 -1.01
CA GLU A 462 -20.88 2.39 -1.19
C GLU A 462 -21.13 3.75 -0.52
N LYS A 463 -20.65 3.95 0.71
CA LYS A 463 -20.68 5.25 1.38
C LYS A 463 -19.90 6.32 0.61
N LYS A 464 -18.74 5.98 0.04
CA LYS A 464 -17.93 6.88 -0.80
C LYS A 464 -18.69 7.27 -2.07
N ASN A 465 -19.28 6.31 -2.76
CA ASN A 465 -20.04 6.53 -3.99
C ASN A 465 -21.32 7.34 -3.73
N ALA A 466 -22.05 7.03 -2.65
CA ALA A 466 -23.22 7.78 -2.22
C ALA A 466 -22.85 9.21 -1.81
N THR A 467 -21.72 9.39 -1.13
CA THR A 467 -21.20 10.69 -0.76
C THR A 467 -20.79 11.50 -1.99
N TRP A 468 -20.14 10.87 -2.97
CA TRP A 468 -19.75 11.52 -4.23
C TRP A 468 -20.93 11.92 -5.11
N ALA A 469 -21.97 11.08 -5.16
CA ALA A 469 -23.21 11.38 -5.88
C ALA A 469 -23.95 12.59 -5.27
N ASN A 470 -23.83 12.78 -3.95
CA ASN A 470 -24.51 13.83 -3.20
C ASN A 470 -23.63 15.05 -2.87
N ILE A 471 -22.42 15.13 -3.42
CA ILE A 471 -21.52 16.28 -3.25
C ILE A 471 -21.68 17.22 -4.45
N ALA A 472 -21.95 18.48 -4.15
CA ALA A 472 -21.94 19.59 -5.10
C ALA A 472 -20.98 20.68 -4.60
N GLU A 473 -20.38 21.42 -5.53
CA GLU A 473 -19.59 22.61 -5.21
C GLU A 473 -20.49 23.64 -4.52
N GLY A 474 -20.02 24.20 -3.42
CA GLY A 474 -20.76 25.15 -2.60
C GLY A 474 -21.58 24.59 -1.43
N GLN A 475 -21.47 23.29 -1.15
CA GLN A 475 -22.10 22.67 0.02
C GLN A 475 -21.19 22.75 1.26
N THR A 476 -21.79 23.02 2.43
CA THR A 476 -21.15 22.85 3.74
C THR A 476 -21.36 21.42 4.23
N ARG A 477 -20.30 20.75 4.67
CA ARG A 477 -20.38 19.43 5.29
C ARG A 477 -19.48 19.31 6.50
N LYS A 478 -19.86 18.43 7.42
CA LYS A 478 -19.01 18.00 8.53
C LYS A 478 -17.97 17.02 8.04
N GLY A 479 -16.74 17.19 8.49
CA GLY A 479 -15.64 16.29 8.18
C GLY A 479 -14.69 16.16 9.35
N ILE A 480 -14.00 15.03 9.42
CA ILE A 480 -13.06 14.69 10.49
C ILE A 480 -11.63 14.86 9.97
N VAL A 481 -10.80 15.59 10.71
CA VAL A 481 -9.40 15.81 10.34
C VAL A 481 -8.63 14.48 10.49
N LYS A 482 -8.13 13.92 9.38
CA LYS A 482 -7.33 12.68 9.42
C LYS A 482 -5.86 12.92 9.69
N ARG A 483 -5.28 13.92 9.02
CA ARG A 483 -3.83 14.21 9.10
C ARG A 483 -3.54 15.68 8.85
N LEU A 484 -2.53 16.19 9.53
CA LEU A 484 -2.04 17.56 9.38
C LEU A 484 -0.69 17.57 8.64
N THR A 485 -0.51 18.50 7.70
CA THR A 485 0.78 18.78 7.06
C THR A 485 1.11 20.26 7.18
N ASN A 486 2.36 20.67 6.89
CA ASN A 486 2.78 22.07 7.03
C ASN A 486 2.03 23.05 6.09
N TYR A 487 1.39 22.56 5.02
CA TYR A 487 0.70 23.37 4.03
C TYR A 487 -0.83 23.21 4.04
N GLY A 488 -1.38 22.27 4.84
CA GLY A 488 -2.82 22.07 4.94
C GLY A 488 -3.25 20.93 5.86
N ALA A 489 -4.55 20.75 6.01
CA ALA A 489 -5.16 19.64 6.73
C ALA A 489 -5.94 18.76 5.74
N PHE A 490 -5.85 17.44 5.92
CA PHE A 490 -6.69 16.50 5.19
C PHE A 490 -7.90 16.15 6.05
N VAL A 491 -9.08 16.39 5.49
CA VAL A 491 -10.36 16.25 6.19
C VAL A 491 -11.18 15.20 5.45
N ASP A 492 -11.67 14.19 6.17
CA ASP A 492 -12.56 13.17 5.64
C ASP A 492 -14.01 13.61 5.78
N ILE A 493 -14.71 13.76 4.66
CA ILE A 493 -16.09 14.29 4.58
C ILE A 493 -17.09 13.16 4.34
N GLY A 494 -16.91 12.02 5.00
CA GLY A 494 -17.79 10.87 4.88
C GLY A 494 -17.39 9.89 3.77
N GLY A 495 -16.09 9.67 3.59
CA GLY A 495 -15.55 8.67 2.68
C GLY A 495 -14.56 9.23 1.65
N VAL A 496 -14.57 10.55 1.46
CA VAL A 496 -13.77 11.29 0.49
C VAL A 496 -12.82 12.23 1.22
N GLU A 497 -11.54 12.20 0.84
CA GLU A 497 -10.51 13.05 1.43
C GLU A 497 -10.45 14.40 0.73
N GLY A 498 -10.71 15.46 1.48
CA GLY A 498 -10.56 16.84 1.04
C GLY A 498 -9.29 17.48 1.61
N LEU A 499 -8.66 18.35 0.81
CA LEU A 499 -7.52 19.16 1.21
C LEU A 499 -8.01 20.55 1.60
N LEU A 500 -7.75 20.92 2.85
CA LEU A 500 -7.95 22.25 3.40
C LEU A 500 -6.60 22.96 3.44
N HIS A 501 -6.39 23.95 2.57
CA HIS A 501 -5.13 24.68 2.51
C HIS A 501 -5.01 25.63 3.71
N VAL A 502 -3.79 25.89 4.24
CA VAL A 502 -3.57 26.85 5.34
C VAL A 502 -4.13 28.24 5.03
N SER A 503 -4.08 28.63 3.74
CA SER A 503 -4.65 29.88 3.27
C SER A 503 -6.17 29.92 3.39
N GLU A 504 -6.88 28.79 3.42
CA GLU A 504 -8.35 28.71 3.46
C GLU A 504 -8.90 28.41 4.86
N MET A 505 -8.03 28.32 5.88
CA MET A 505 -8.41 28.05 7.28
C MET A 505 -8.89 29.30 8.04
N GLY A 506 -8.56 30.50 7.57
CA GLY A 506 -8.95 31.75 8.22
C GLY A 506 -8.54 32.99 7.43
N TRP A 507 -8.99 34.16 7.88
CA TRP A 507 -8.69 35.46 7.25
C TRP A 507 -7.33 36.05 7.68
N GLY A 508 -6.72 35.53 8.74
CA GLY A 508 -5.38 35.94 9.23
C GLY A 508 -4.23 35.08 8.68
N ARG A 509 -2.98 35.54 8.86
CA ARG A 509 -1.79 34.74 8.54
C ARG A 509 -1.61 33.61 9.56
N ILE A 510 -2.11 32.42 9.21
CA ILE A 510 -1.88 31.19 9.98
C ILE A 510 -0.57 30.56 9.46
N SER A 511 0.44 30.47 10.32
CA SER A 511 1.74 29.88 9.94
C SER A 511 1.74 28.36 10.04
N HIS A 512 0.93 27.76 10.92
CA HIS A 512 0.79 26.30 11.07
C HIS A 512 -0.67 25.90 11.28
N PRO A 513 -1.19 24.90 10.53
CA PRO A 513 -2.57 24.44 10.64
C PRO A 513 -2.90 23.78 12.00
N SER A 514 -1.90 23.27 12.71
CA SER A 514 -2.04 22.70 14.07
C SER A 514 -2.49 23.70 15.13
N GLN A 515 -2.45 25.01 14.85
CA GLN A 515 -2.97 26.04 15.75
C GLN A 515 -4.50 26.17 15.70
N VAL A 516 -5.12 25.72 14.60
CA VAL A 516 -6.55 25.90 14.35
C VAL A 516 -7.30 24.57 14.42
N VAL A 517 -6.68 23.47 13.99
CA VAL A 517 -7.31 22.15 13.92
C VAL A 517 -6.40 21.07 14.50
N LYS A 518 -6.98 20.12 15.24
CA LYS A 518 -6.28 18.94 15.77
C LYS A 518 -6.63 17.69 14.95
N GLU A 519 -5.73 16.71 14.95
CA GLU A 519 -6.02 15.40 14.34
C GLU A 519 -7.18 14.74 15.10
N GLY A 520 -8.19 14.27 14.37
CA GLY A 520 -9.41 13.68 14.91
C GLY A 520 -10.54 14.66 15.22
N ASP A 521 -10.34 15.97 15.02
CA ASP A 521 -11.38 16.97 15.30
C ASP A 521 -12.48 17.00 14.23
N GLU A 522 -13.72 17.28 14.65
CA GLU A 522 -14.87 17.38 13.74
C GLU A 522 -15.11 18.84 13.37
N ILE A 523 -14.92 19.16 12.09
CA ILE A 523 -15.00 20.53 11.57
C ILE A 523 -16.02 20.64 10.43
N GLU A 524 -16.73 21.77 10.37
CA GLU A 524 -17.60 22.10 9.24
C GLU A 524 -16.78 22.77 8.14
N VAL A 525 -16.76 22.18 6.96
CA VAL A 525 -15.95 22.60 5.81
C VAL A 525 -16.83 22.90 4.61
N TYR A 526 -16.45 23.92 3.85
CA TYR A 526 -17.13 24.32 2.63
C TYR A 526 -16.40 23.76 1.40
N ILE A 527 -17.15 23.18 0.47
CA ILE A 527 -16.58 22.59 -0.76
C ILE A 527 -16.34 23.68 -1.79
N LEU A 528 -15.07 24.01 -2.05
CA LEU A 528 -14.67 25.04 -3.02
C LEU A 528 -14.63 24.50 -4.44
N LYS A 529 -13.99 23.34 -4.62
CA LYS A 529 -13.77 22.75 -5.94
C LYS A 529 -13.77 21.24 -5.86
N LEU A 530 -14.46 20.60 -6.81
CA LEU A 530 -14.54 19.16 -6.94
C LEU A 530 -13.75 18.70 -8.17
N ASP A 531 -12.65 17.97 -7.97
CA ASP A 531 -11.94 17.32 -9.08
C ASP A 531 -12.41 15.87 -9.19
N ARG A 532 -13.25 15.61 -10.20
CA ARG A 532 -13.88 14.30 -10.40
C ARG A 532 -12.94 13.23 -10.94
N GLU A 533 -11.89 13.64 -11.65
CA GLU A 533 -10.93 12.72 -12.27
C GLU A 533 -9.86 12.25 -11.28
N LYS A 534 -9.51 13.10 -10.30
CA LYS A 534 -8.45 12.80 -9.32
C LYS A 534 -8.96 12.41 -7.94
N GLU A 535 -10.28 12.28 -7.77
CA GLU A 535 -10.95 12.00 -6.48
C GLU A 535 -10.51 12.96 -5.35
N LYS A 536 -10.28 14.24 -5.68
CA LYS A 536 -9.79 15.25 -4.73
C LYS A 536 -10.79 16.37 -4.56
N VAL A 537 -11.04 16.76 -3.32
CA VAL A 537 -11.92 17.89 -2.98
C VAL A 537 -11.10 19.00 -2.35
N SER A 538 -11.26 20.23 -2.83
CA SER A 538 -10.65 21.40 -2.18
C SER A 538 -11.65 22.00 -1.20
N LEU A 539 -11.22 22.20 0.03
CA LEU A 539 -12.05 22.66 1.14
C LEU A 539 -11.62 24.03 1.64
N GLY A 540 -12.58 24.79 2.15
CA GLY A 540 -12.34 26.07 2.82
C GLY A 540 -13.16 26.23 4.10
N LEU A 541 -12.56 26.90 5.08
CA LEU A 541 -13.22 27.34 6.32
C LEU A 541 -13.56 28.84 6.28
N LYS A 542 -12.90 29.62 5.43
CA LYS A 542 -13.12 31.08 5.29
C LYS A 542 -14.56 31.49 5.06
N GLN A 543 -15.31 30.70 4.30
CA GLN A 543 -16.66 31.01 3.86
C GLN A 543 -17.68 30.95 5.01
N LEU A 544 -17.32 30.25 6.09
CA LEU A 544 -18.14 30.12 7.31
C LEU A 544 -17.79 31.20 8.36
N ILE A 545 -16.65 31.88 8.20
CA ILE A 545 -16.19 32.96 9.08
C ILE A 545 -16.64 34.29 8.47
N LYS A 546 -17.52 35.02 9.17
CA LYS A 546 -17.99 36.36 8.76
C LYS A 546 -16.81 37.21 8.26
N SER A 547 -16.96 37.83 7.09
CA SER A 547 -15.91 38.63 6.49
C SER A 547 -15.51 39.76 7.46
N PRO A 548 -14.20 39.97 7.76
CA PRO A 548 -13.75 41.08 8.58
C PRO A 548 -14.27 42.44 8.10
N TRP A 549 -14.60 42.56 6.80
CA TRP A 549 -15.19 43.75 6.18
C TRP A 549 -16.67 43.99 6.54
N GLU A 550 -17.45 42.94 6.80
CA GLU A 550 -18.82 43.08 7.29
C GLU A 550 -18.84 43.55 8.74
N ALA A 551 -17.96 43.01 9.58
CA ALA A 551 -17.76 43.50 10.94
C ALA A 551 -17.19 44.93 10.95
N ALA A 552 -16.28 45.25 10.02
CA ALA A 552 -15.75 46.60 9.84
C ALA A 552 -16.84 47.60 9.40
N LYS A 553 -17.79 47.19 8.55
CA LYS A 553 -18.92 48.02 8.12
C LYS A 553 -19.87 48.38 9.28
N GLU A 554 -20.02 47.49 10.26
CA GLU A 554 -20.79 47.76 11.48
C GLU A 554 -20.02 48.63 12.49
N LYS A 555 -18.69 48.55 12.50
CA LYS A 555 -17.83 49.16 13.54
C LYS A 555 -17.21 50.50 13.15
N TYR A 556 -16.96 50.74 11.86
CA TYR A 556 -16.25 51.92 11.37
C TYR A 556 -17.16 52.82 10.55
N ALA A 557 -17.28 54.08 10.98
CA ALA A 557 -17.96 55.14 10.25
C ALA A 557 -16.96 56.17 9.73
N VAL A 558 -17.27 56.80 8.58
CA VAL A 558 -16.49 57.92 8.04
C VAL A 558 -16.45 59.04 9.09
N GLY A 559 -15.24 59.50 9.42
CA GLY A 559 -14.97 60.49 10.46
C GLY A 559 -14.53 59.92 11.81
N MET A 560 -14.55 58.61 12.02
CA MET A 560 -14.05 57.99 13.26
C MET A 560 -12.52 57.99 13.31
N VAL A 561 -11.94 58.28 14.48
CA VAL A 561 -10.50 58.16 14.74
C VAL A 561 -10.20 56.74 15.20
N VAL A 562 -9.29 56.07 14.48
CA VAL A 562 -8.93 54.67 14.71
C VAL A 562 -7.43 54.54 14.97
N GLN A 563 -7.05 53.59 15.82
CA GLN A 563 -5.65 53.26 16.06
C GLN A 563 -5.26 52.06 15.21
N GLY A 564 -4.14 52.17 14.50
CA GLY A 564 -3.63 51.06 13.68
C GLY A 564 -2.11 51.03 13.63
N LYS A 565 -1.56 49.88 13.23
CA LYS A 565 -0.11 49.65 13.14
C LYS A 565 0.35 49.71 11.70
N VAL A 566 1.40 50.47 11.41
CA VAL A 566 1.98 50.53 10.05
C VAL A 566 2.62 49.19 9.71
N VAL A 567 2.11 48.48 8.70
CA VAL A 567 2.64 47.18 8.26
C VAL A 567 3.58 47.32 7.08
N ARG A 568 3.30 48.27 6.17
CA ARG A 568 4.13 48.49 4.98
C ARG A 568 4.09 49.96 4.55
N ILE A 569 5.22 50.45 4.07
CA ILE A 569 5.33 51.78 3.46
C ILE A 569 5.55 51.60 1.96
N ALA A 570 4.85 52.39 1.14
CA ALA A 570 5.05 52.47 -0.30
C ALA A 570 5.30 53.93 -0.70
N PRO A 571 5.89 54.19 -1.89
CA PRO A 571 6.22 55.55 -2.32
C PRO A 571 5.02 56.51 -2.40
N PHE A 572 3.81 55.98 -2.54
CA PHE A 572 2.56 56.74 -2.64
C PHE A 572 1.73 56.76 -1.34
N GLY A 573 2.14 56.04 -0.29
CA GLY A 573 1.39 56.00 0.97
C GLY A 573 1.84 54.94 1.98
N ALA A 574 1.27 54.99 3.19
CA ALA A 574 1.51 54.03 4.26
C ALA A 574 0.30 53.11 4.45
N PHE A 575 0.54 51.80 4.56
CA PHE A 575 -0.46 50.78 4.87
C PHE A 575 -0.49 50.52 6.37
N VAL A 576 -1.65 50.68 6.96
CA VAL A 576 -1.91 50.62 8.39
C VAL A 576 -2.92 49.51 8.65
N GLU A 577 -2.51 48.47 9.35
CA GLU A 577 -3.41 47.40 9.79
C GLU A 577 -4.20 47.90 11.01
N LEU A 578 -5.52 47.96 10.85
CA LEU A 578 -6.45 48.36 11.90
C LEU A 578 -6.86 47.13 12.72
N GLU A 579 -7.20 46.04 12.02
CA GLU A 579 -7.55 44.74 12.58
C GLU A 579 -7.01 43.61 11.68
N PRO A 580 -6.86 42.37 12.18
CA PRO A 580 -6.30 41.26 11.40
C PRO A 580 -7.08 41.01 10.10
N GLY A 581 -6.51 41.42 8.96
CA GLY A 581 -7.11 41.28 7.63
C GLY A 581 -7.83 42.53 7.08
N VAL A 582 -7.80 43.66 7.80
CA VAL A 582 -8.34 44.96 7.35
C VAL A 582 -7.22 46.00 7.33
N ASP A 583 -6.83 46.40 6.13
CA ASP A 583 -5.76 47.37 5.88
C ASP A 583 -6.33 48.73 5.45
N GLY A 584 -5.87 49.80 6.10
CA GLY A 584 -6.12 51.19 5.71
C GLY A 584 -4.91 51.80 4.99
N LEU A 585 -5.16 52.68 4.03
CA LEU A 585 -4.13 53.39 3.26
C LEU A 585 -4.15 54.88 3.64
N ILE A 586 -2.98 55.40 4.01
CA ILE A 586 -2.74 56.84 4.16
C ILE A 586 -1.96 57.31 2.94
N HIS A 587 -2.58 58.13 2.10
CA HIS A 587 -1.90 58.71 0.94
C HIS A 587 -0.82 59.71 1.39
N ILE A 588 0.25 59.88 0.60
CA ILE A 588 1.35 60.82 0.90
C ILE A 588 0.87 62.24 1.25
N SER A 589 -0.24 62.66 0.65
CA SER A 589 -0.86 63.98 0.83
C SER A 589 -1.62 64.13 2.15
N GLN A 590 -1.89 63.03 2.86
CA GLN A 590 -2.67 62.98 4.10
C GLN A 590 -1.81 62.59 5.34
N LEU A 591 -0.49 62.44 5.16
CA LEU A 591 0.46 62.14 6.24
C LEU A 591 0.84 63.36 7.09
N ALA A 592 0.92 64.57 6.50
CA ALA A 592 1.34 65.78 7.21
C ALA A 592 0.84 67.07 6.52
N ASN A 593 0.78 68.17 7.29
CA ASN A 593 0.41 69.52 6.80
C ASN A 593 1.47 70.18 5.90
N LYS A 594 2.68 69.61 5.79
CA LYS A 594 3.80 70.13 4.98
C LYS A 594 4.02 69.23 3.74
N ARG A 595 4.61 69.76 2.65
CA ARG A 595 4.99 68.93 1.48
C ARG A 595 6.07 67.92 1.90
N VAL A 596 5.69 66.64 1.96
CA VAL A 596 6.60 65.54 2.28
C VAL A 596 6.99 64.83 0.97
N ASN A 597 8.29 64.68 0.72
CA ASN A 597 8.79 64.01 -0.49
C ASN A 597 8.93 62.48 -0.29
N LYS A 598 9.05 61.99 0.95
CA LYS A 598 9.16 60.56 1.29
C LYS A 598 8.34 60.20 2.54
N VAL A 599 7.56 59.13 2.44
CA VAL A 599 6.70 58.63 3.54
C VAL A 599 7.51 58.16 4.75
N GLU A 600 8.73 57.66 4.50
CA GLU A 600 9.68 57.13 5.49
C GLU A 600 10.16 58.19 6.50
N ASP A 601 10.06 59.47 6.15
CA ASP A 601 10.48 60.59 7.02
C ASP A 601 9.45 60.86 8.13
N VAL A 602 8.22 60.35 8.01
CA VAL A 602 7.09 60.67 8.91
C VAL A 602 6.61 59.46 9.69
N VAL A 603 6.62 58.26 9.10
CA VAL A 603 6.15 57.04 9.75
C VAL A 603 7.15 55.90 9.60
N THR A 604 7.30 55.10 10.64
CA THR A 604 8.15 53.90 10.65
C THR A 604 7.33 52.62 10.60
N VAL A 605 7.84 51.59 9.90
CA VAL A 605 7.18 50.28 9.85
C VAL A 605 7.12 49.70 11.26
N GLY A 606 5.92 49.38 11.73
CA GLY A 606 5.64 48.86 13.06
C GLY A 606 5.13 49.87 14.08
N GLN A 607 5.12 51.16 13.74
CA GLN A 607 4.61 52.22 14.61
C GLN A 607 3.08 52.18 14.71
N LYS A 608 2.55 52.41 15.92
CA LYS A 608 1.11 52.60 16.14
C LYS A 608 0.76 54.08 15.91
N ILE A 609 -0.21 54.35 15.04
CA ILE A 609 -0.66 55.70 14.70
C ILE A 609 -2.17 55.82 14.86
N GLN A 610 -2.64 57.02 15.21
CA GLN A 610 -4.06 57.34 15.20
C GLN A 610 -4.38 58.08 13.90
N ALA A 611 -5.37 57.60 13.16
CA ALA A 611 -5.77 58.21 11.90
C ALA A 611 -7.29 58.25 11.79
N LYS A 612 -7.81 59.29 11.14
CA LYS A 612 -9.25 59.46 10.90
C LYS A 612 -9.64 58.81 9.58
N ILE A 613 -10.76 58.09 9.56
CA ILE A 613 -11.29 57.48 8.33
C ILE A 613 -11.92 58.60 7.48
N ILE A 614 -11.34 58.87 6.31
CA ILE A 614 -11.90 59.81 5.32
C ILE A 614 -12.90 59.10 4.42
N ASP A 615 -12.59 57.88 4.02
CA ASP A 615 -13.38 57.16 3.03
C ASP A 615 -13.34 55.67 3.33
N PHE A 616 -14.48 55.00 3.15
CA PHE A 616 -14.66 53.58 3.42
C PHE A 616 -15.37 52.95 2.21
N ASP A 617 -14.60 52.21 1.41
CA ASP A 617 -15.09 51.46 0.27
C ASP A 617 -15.03 49.95 0.60
N PRO A 618 -16.17 49.35 1.03
CA PRO A 618 -16.24 47.94 1.38
C PRO A 618 -16.16 47.01 0.16
N ASP A 619 -16.53 47.48 -1.03
CA ASP A 619 -16.55 46.67 -2.26
C ASP A 619 -15.12 46.47 -2.78
N ASN A 620 -14.31 47.53 -2.75
CA ASN A 620 -12.90 47.48 -3.13
C ASN A 620 -11.94 47.10 -2.00
N LYS A 621 -12.46 46.83 -0.78
CA LYS A 621 -11.67 46.50 0.41
C LYS A 621 -10.60 47.57 0.70
N ARG A 622 -11.00 48.85 0.70
CA ARG A 622 -10.09 49.99 0.91
C ARG A 622 -10.66 50.95 1.96
N ILE A 623 -9.82 51.33 2.92
CA ILE A 623 -10.11 52.38 3.90
C ILE A 623 -9.08 53.48 3.73
N SER A 624 -9.50 54.69 3.36
CA SER A 624 -8.58 55.83 3.26
C SER A 624 -8.50 56.55 4.60
N LEU A 625 -7.29 56.65 5.13
CA LEU A 625 -6.99 57.21 6.44
C LEU A 625 -6.22 58.54 6.31
N SER A 626 -6.41 59.44 7.27
CA SER A 626 -5.72 60.74 7.33
C SER A 626 -5.21 61.06 8.73
N LEU A 627 -3.93 61.45 8.80
CA LEU A 627 -3.29 61.99 10.00
C LEU A 627 -3.51 63.50 10.11
N LYS A 628 -3.76 64.18 8.98
CA LYS A 628 -3.86 65.63 8.88
C LYS A 628 -5.04 66.21 9.66
N ASP A 629 -6.19 65.54 9.59
CA ASP A 629 -7.43 66.03 10.20
C ASP A 629 -7.38 65.97 11.74
N VAL A 630 -6.67 64.98 12.30
CA VAL A 630 -6.46 64.84 13.76
C VAL A 630 -5.59 65.97 14.32
N VAL A 631 -4.52 66.34 13.61
CA VAL A 631 -3.63 67.45 13.99
C VAL A 631 -4.39 68.79 13.93
N SER A 632 -5.25 68.98 12.90
CA SER A 632 -6.03 70.20 12.75
C SER A 632 -7.14 70.38 13.80
N GLU A 633 -7.72 69.29 14.33
CA GLU A 633 -8.68 69.33 15.43
C GLU A 633 -7.99 69.58 16.78
N THR A 634 -6.79 69.05 16.98
CA THR A 634 -5.98 69.30 18.19
C THR A 634 -5.54 70.77 18.25
N GLU A 635 -5.03 71.32 17.13
CA GLU A 635 -4.66 72.74 17.02
C GLU A 635 -5.87 73.68 17.19
N LYS A 636 -7.05 73.30 16.67
CA LYS A 636 -8.29 74.08 16.87
C LYS A 636 -8.80 74.03 18.30
N ASN A 637 -8.69 72.90 18.99
CA ASN A 637 -9.10 72.79 20.40
C ASN A 637 -8.13 73.55 21.32
N GLU A 638 -6.82 73.43 21.12
CA GLU A 638 -5.81 74.20 21.88
C GLU A 638 -5.96 75.72 21.65
N PHE A 639 -6.23 76.14 20.40
CA PHE A 639 -6.48 77.55 20.09
C PHE A 639 -7.79 78.07 20.72
N LYS A 640 -8.79 77.20 20.88
CA LYS A 640 -10.07 77.53 21.53
C LYS A 640 -9.92 77.64 23.04
N GLU A 641 -9.18 76.73 23.68
CA GLU A 641 -8.82 76.81 25.11
C GLU A 641 -7.97 78.05 25.41
N TYR A 642 -7.03 78.40 24.54
CA TYR A 642 -6.24 79.63 24.68
C TYR A 642 -7.09 80.92 24.58
N LEU A 643 -8.08 80.94 23.68
CA LEU A 643 -9.03 82.05 23.56
C LEU A 643 -9.99 82.17 24.75
N GLU A 644 -10.43 81.04 25.31
CA GLU A 644 -11.27 81.02 26.52
C GLU A 644 -10.48 81.54 27.74
N GLN A 645 -9.20 81.19 27.88
CA GLN A 645 -8.34 81.71 28.95
C GLN A 645 -8.09 83.23 28.87
N GLN A 646 -7.99 83.81 27.67
CA GLN A 646 -7.84 85.27 27.52
C GLN A 646 -9.12 86.07 27.81
N GLN A 647 -10.30 85.46 27.66
CA GLN A 647 -11.57 86.11 28.01
C GLN A 647 -11.82 86.16 29.52
N GLU A 648 -11.26 85.23 30.30
CA GLU A 648 -11.34 85.26 31.77
C GLU A 648 -10.41 86.33 32.41
N GLU A 649 -9.29 86.72 31.78
CA GLU A 649 -8.35 87.71 32.33
C GLU A 649 -8.66 89.19 32.00
N THR A 650 -9.65 89.48 31.15
CA THR A 650 -10.04 90.87 30.79
C THR A 650 -11.47 91.23 31.22
N GLY A 651 -11.85 90.78 32.41
CA GLY A 651 -13.18 90.96 33.01
C GLY A 651 -13.26 91.90 34.23
N THR A 652 -12.32 92.84 34.44
CA THR A 652 -12.48 93.90 35.46
C THR A 652 -12.38 95.29 34.84
N THR A 653 -13.55 95.85 34.52
CA THR A 653 -13.74 97.25 34.15
C THR A 653 -13.60 98.17 35.37
N ILE A 654 -13.05 99.37 35.14
CA ILE A 654 -12.75 100.46 36.10
C ILE A 654 -13.99 100.95 36.92
N GLY A 655 -15.18 100.39 36.70
CA GLY A 655 -16.42 100.70 37.42
C GLY A 655 -16.57 100.06 38.81
N ASP A 656 -15.77 99.03 39.14
CA ASP A 656 -15.94 98.28 40.41
C ASP A 656 -15.08 98.79 41.58
N VAL A 657 -14.18 99.76 41.36
CA VAL A 657 -13.31 100.34 42.41
C VAL A 657 -13.98 101.51 43.16
N LEU A 658 -15.19 101.94 42.75
CA LEU A 658 -15.91 103.07 43.36
C LEU A 658 -17.08 102.69 44.28
N LYS A 659 -17.28 101.40 44.57
CA LYS A 659 -18.34 100.93 45.48
C LYS A 659 -17.89 100.39 46.84
N GLU A 660 -16.59 100.23 47.09
CA GLU A 660 -16.07 99.89 48.43
C GLU A 660 -15.62 101.15 49.20
N LYS A 661 -16.53 102.10 49.38
CA LYS A 661 -16.34 103.19 50.36
C LYS A 661 -17.57 103.57 51.17
N GLU A 662 -18.62 102.75 51.15
CA GLU A 662 -19.75 102.86 52.08
C GLU A 662 -20.07 101.44 52.61
N GLU A 663 -20.14 101.30 53.93
CA GLU A 663 -20.37 100.09 54.76
C GLU A 663 -19.08 99.26 55.06
N ASN A 664 -18.49 99.10 56.26
CA ASN A 664 -18.79 99.43 57.67
C ASN A 664 -20.24 99.46 58.14
#